data_AF-A0A090XAJ9-F1
#
_entry.id   AF-A0A090XAJ9-F1
#
_cell.length_a   1.000
_cell.length_b   1.000
_cell.length_c   1.000
_cell.angle_alpha   90.00
_cell.angle_beta   90.00
_cell.angle_gamma   90.00
#
_symmetry.space_group_name_H-M   'P 1'
#
loop_
_entity.id
_entity.type
_entity.pdbx_description
1 polymer ?
#
loop_
_entity_poly.entity_id
_entity_poly.type
_entity_poly.pdbx_seq_one_letter_code
_entity_poly.pdbx_strand_id
1 'polypeptide(L)'
;QQEREDQSRRELGAINDQLQVHIQTIGILVAEKTELQSALSQSQQTAKQKAVETEELQGRLKAARERNTDLERKLNSVSSQSQVQEKSSQEYLREIERLKTEQYKSSKSIEELKQELSELSNKLGKKAKDNEALQQELSDVKKELSLAQLYAQQLGGAQASENVHSQLEELHQEKLDMEKKVNKFKDAMEQIAAEKQQMSSHYQSYVDRLSQQLETSKAMVEKLTQEKVELEKKAVELESRPVPSSVPAPETEELKLRLEQYQRELDSLRSNSEAQANDNQQLSLLVAEREARAEELERQLARIKEDHVESSRLLETIQSDKVAASRALSQNKELKRQLEEMQDVFVKLSNDKLELTEQLQKEQHVTKELGERLGQQEDELKELRDQLAVKEDKVHDLEQLSTKDMYQQSQLADRMRHYQAQCQLTEILQQELTQAQARISALVTQNSDLRKALAERAQMAVDVNEKDSGKVHDLVGSLSASVQQLELERDQLVRQLDEQKGQRETLQHQLIELKQSEDSLLSQESEEVSRESYAKLRAAMQELEERFRATMGQIADLSDQKQQLEHLVTQLQGETDTIADYIALYQVQRGIMRKRAAEKDDYISQLAKDREDLKAKLSELQCLIVRLLEERQQQHPAQSLPPLPGKALTLASFSSSMAGSPDAGDSGRGEAPTTNGNGGQPEDDETAQKIMHLLTEIETSGVVEGSPVPDTFHPCPVCSGRLLTV
;
A
#
# COMPACT_ATOMS: atom_id res chain seq x y z
N GLN A 1 -39.78 115.26 -34.61
CA GLN A 1 -38.85 114.56 -35.53
C GLN A 1 -37.87 113.74 -34.69
N GLN A 2 -37.01 114.41 -33.92
CA GLN A 2 -36.14 113.84 -32.87
C GLN A 2 -36.77 112.72 -32.02
N GLU A 3 -38.00 112.87 -31.51
CA GLU A 3 -38.70 111.81 -30.75
C GLU A 3 -38.86 110.48 -31.50
N ARG A 4 -39.05 110.52 -32.83
CA ARG A 4 -39.14 109.32 -33.67
C ARG A 4 -37.77 108.68 -33.86
N GLU A 5 -36.71 109.49 -33.97
CA GLU A 5 -35.33 109.01 -34.06
C GLU A 5 -34.88 108.35 -32.75
N ASP A 6 -35.25 108.92 -31.60
CA ASP A 6 -34.99 108.32 -30.29
C ASP A 6 -35.89 107.11 -30.00
N GLN A 7 -37.12 107.06 -30.53
CA GLN A 7 -37.94 105.85 -30.51
C GLN A 7 -37.30 104.74 -31.36
N SER A 8 -36.93 105.00 -32.61
CA SER A 8 -36.24 104.03 -33.47
C SER A 8 -34.90 103.56 -32.89
N ARG A 9 -34.18 104.42 -32.16
CA ARG A 9 -32.97 104.02 -31.41
C ARG A 9 -33.25 103.04 -30.28
N ARG A 10 -34.35 103.21 -29.53
CA ARG A 10 -34.78 102.27 -28.48
C ARG A 10 -35.24 100.94 -29.07
N GLU A 11 -35.98 100.99 -30.19
CA GLU A 11 -36.42 99.80 -30.92
C GLU A 11 -35.23 99.02 -31.50
N LEU A 12 -34.26 99.71 -32.12
CA LEU A 12 -33.00 99.10 -32.57
C LEU A 12 -32.17 98.51 -31.41
N GLY A 13 -32.12 99.19 -30.26
CA GLY A 13 -31.47 98.68 -29.05
C GLY A 13 -32.10 97.37 -28.57
N ALA A 14 -33.42 97.34 -28.39
CA ALA A 14 -34.15 96.15 -27.96
C ALA A 14 -34.02 94.98 -28.95
N ILE A 15 -33.98 95.24 -30.27
CA ILE A 15 -33.72 94.23 -31.30
C ILE A 15 -32.27 93.70 -31.19
N ASN A 16 -31.30 94.56 -30.91
CA ASN A 16 -29.90 94.16 -30.75
C ASN A 16 -29.68 93.33 -29.46
N ASP A 17 -30.36 93.69 -28.36
CA ASP A 17 -30.35 92.92 -27.12
C ASP A 17 -30.98 91.52 -27.31
N GLN A 18 -32.11 91.45 -28.02
CA GLN A 18 -32.73 90.17 -28.41
C GLN A 18 -31.80 89.33 -29.30
N LEU A 19 -31.14 89.96 -30.28
CA LEU A 19 -30.16 89.29 -31.13
C LEU A 19 -28.97 88.76 -30.32
N GLN A 20 -28.47 89.51 -29.33
CA GLN A 20 -27.40 89.07 -28.45
C GLN A 20 -27.82 87.87 -27.57
N VAL A 21 -29.05 87.89 -27.02
CA VAL A 21 -29.61 86.75 -26.28
C VAL A 21 -29.77 85.53 -27.20
N HIS A 22 -30.22 85.70 -28.44
CA HIS A 22 -30.29 84.61 -29.42
C HIS A 22 -28.92 84.05 -29.79
N ILE A 23 -27.90 84.90 -30.01
CA ILE A 23 -26.52 84.46 -30.27
C ILE A 23 -25.98 83.66 -29.07
N GLN A 24 -26.19 84.13 -27.83
CA GLN A 24 -25.79 83.41 -26.63
C GLN A 24 -26.53 82.06 -26.49
N THR A 25 -27.84 82.03 -26.75
CA THR A 25 -28.64 80.80 -26.72
C THR A 25 -28.16 79.79 -27.76
N ILE A 26 -27.87 80.24 -28.99
CA ILE A 26 -27.31 79.40 -30.06
C ILE A 26 -25.91 78.90 -29.66
N GLY A 27 -25.07 79.73 -29.04
CA GLY A 27 -23.76 79.35 -28.54
C GLY A 27 -23.84 78.21 -27.50
N ILE A 28 -24.75 78.31 -26.54
CA ILE A 28 -25.00 77.25 -25.55
C ILE A 28 -25.48 75.96 -26.22
N LEU A 29 -26.50 76.05 -27.10
CA LEU A 29 -27.02 74.88 -27.82
C LEU A 29 -25.99 74.22 -28.73
N VAL A 30 -25.04 74.98 -29.30
CA VAL A 30 -23.92 74.43 -30.07
C VAL A 30 -22.92 73.74 -29.14
N ALA A 31 -22.58 74.33 -27.99
CA ALA A 31 -21.69 73.73 -27.00
C ALA A 31 -22.28 72.40 -26.47
N GLU A 32 -23.52 72.42 -25.95
CA GLU A 32 -24.26 71.23 -25.49
C GLU A 32 -24.32 70.16 -26.58
N LYS A 33 -24.61 70.55 -27.83
CA LYS A 33 -24.60 69.60 -28.96
C LYS A 33 -23.22 68.98 -29.19
N THR A 34 -22.14 69.75 -29.13
CA THR A 34 -20.78 69.20 -29.28
C THR A 34 -20.36 68.30 -28.12
N GLU A 35 -20.76 68.63 -26.88
CA GLU A 35 -20.54 67.80 -25.70
C GLU A 35 -21.32 66.49 -25.79
N LEU A 36 -22.60 66.53 -26.15
CA LEU A 36 -23.44 65.35 -26.36
C LEU A 36 -22.93 64.49 -27.53
N GLN A 37 -22.45 65.08 -28.62
CA GLN A 37 -21.83 64.35 -29.73
C GLN A 37 -20.51 63.69 -29.32
N SER A 38 -19.69 64.36 -28.50
CA SER A 38 -18.45 63.81 -27.94
C SER A 38 -18.75 62.64 -27.00
N ALA A 39 -19.66 62.81 -26.04
CA ALA A 39 -20.06 61.79 -25.08
C ALA A 39 -20.72 60.57 -25.77
N LEU A 40 -21.54 60.80 -26.80
CA LEU A 40 -22.12 59.72 -27.62
C LEU A 40 -21.03 58.96 -28.39
N SER A 41 -20.07 59.65 -28.98
CA SER A 41 -18.94 59.03 -29.69
C SER A 41 -18.09 58.17 -28.74
N GLN A 42 -17.73 58.72 -27.57
CA GLN A 42 -17.00 58.01 -26.53
C GLN A 42 -17.77 56.77 -26.03
N SER A 43 -19.07 56.91 -25.74
CA SER A 43 -19.94 55.81 -25.33
C SER A 43 -20.01 54.70 -26.39
N GLN A 44 -20.16 55.06 -27.67
CA GLN A 44 -20.13 54.10 -28.78
C GLN A 44 -18.76 53.42 -28.94
N GLN A 45 -17.65 54.12 -28.71
CA GLN A 45 -16.31 53.55 -28.74
C GLN A 45 -16.10 52.54 -27.59
N THR A 46 -16.49 52.89 -26.37
CA THR A 46 -16.44 51.98 -25.21
C THR A 46 -17.35 50.77 -25.40
N ALA A 47 -18.55 50.95 -25.96
CA ALA A 47 -19.45 49.83 -26.27
C ALA A 47 -18.84 48.86 -27.31
N LYS A 48 -18.18 49.38 -28.35
CA LYS A 48 -17.44 48.55 -29.33
C LYS A 48 -16.27 47.81 -28.70
N GLN A 49 -15.50 48.47 -27.82
CA GLN A 49 -14.41 47.83 -27.08
C GLN A 49 -14.93 46.68 -26.20
N LYS A 50 -16.04 46.91 -25.47
CA LYS A 50 -16.66 45.86 -24.65
C LYS A 50 -17.25 44.71 -25.46
N ALA A 51 -17.77 44.96 -26.66
CA ALA A 51 -18.18 43.88 -27.57
C ALA A 51 -16.99 42.95 -27.91
N VAL A 52 -15.86 43.52 -28.34
CA VAL A 52 -14.64 42.74 -28.65
C VAL A 52 -14.11 41.98 -27.43
N GLU A 53 -14.07 42.62 -26.25
CA GLU A 53 -13.72 41.93 -24.99
C GLU A 53 -14.65 40.72 -24.71
N THR A 54 -15.96 40.84 -24.95
CA THR A 54 -16.89 39.71 -24.74
C THR A 54 -16.71 38.60 -25.77
N GLU A 55 -16.37 38.92 -27.02
CA GLU A 55 -16.07 37.91 -28.05
C GLU A 55 -14.77 37.16 -27.73
N GLU A 56 -13.71 37.86 -27.31
CA GLU A 56 -12.48 37.24 -26.81
C GLU A 56 -12.72 36.32 -25.62
N LEU A 57 -13.48 36.78 -24.62
CA LEU A 57 -13.81 35.98 -23.43
C LEU A 57 -14.66 34.76 -23.81
N GLN A 58 -15.59 34.88 -24.75
CA GLN A 58 -16.36 33.75 -25.27
C GLN A 58 -15.46 32.75 -26.02
N GLY A 59 -14.48 33.21 -26.79
CA GLY A 59 -13.48 32.37 -27.45
C GLY A 59 -12.61 31.60 -26.45
N ARG A 60 -12.08 32.30 -25.43
CA ARG A 60 -11.32 31.69 -24.33
C ARG A 60 -12.14 30.64 -23.57
N LEU A 61 -13.43 30.90 -23.34
CA LEU A 61 -14.36 29.97 -22.68
C LEU A 61 -14.66 28.72 -23.54
N LYS A 62 -14.79 28.85 -24.86
CA LYS A 62 -14.95 27.69 -25.77
C LYS A 62 -13.70 26.80 -25.72
N ALA A 63 -12.52 27.37 -25.91
CA ALA A 63 -11.25 26.63 -25.85
C ALA A 63 -11.01 25.97 -24.47
N ALA A 64 -11.44 26.60 -23.38
CA ALA A 64 -11.38 26.00 -22.03
C ALA A 64 -12.33 24.78 -21.89
N ARG A 65 -13.54 24.85 -22.46
CA ARG A 65 -14.50 23.73 -22.46
C ARG A 65 -14.02 22.56 -23.31
N GLU A 66 -13.50 22.84 -24.51
CA GLU A 66 -12.93 21.83 -25.41
C GLU A 66 -11.80 21.06 -24.71
N ARG A 67 -10.82 21.78 -24.13
CA ARG A 67 -9.74 21.19 -23.32
C ARG A 67 -10.25 20.36 -22.15
N ASN A 68 -11.33 20.77 -21.49
CA ASN A 68 -11.93 19.98 -20.41
C ASN A 68 -12.47 18.65 -20.95
N THR A 69 -13.24 18.67 -22.05
CA THR A 69 -13.73 17.42 -22.67
C THR A 69 -12.63 16.51 -23.21
N ASP A 70 -11.48 17.07 -23.62
CA ASP A 70 -10.30 16.29 -23.98
C ASP A 70 -9.62 15.65 -22.76
N LEU A 71 -9.59 16.35 -21.62
CA LEU A 71 -9.10 15.82 -20.34
C LEU A 71 -10.04 14.74 -19.78
N GLU A 72 -11.36 14.93 -19.85
CA GLU A 72 -12.36 13.91 -19.49
C GLU A 72 -12.19 12.64 -20.32
N ARG A 73 -12.02 12.76 -21.66
CA ARG A 73 -11.75 11.61 -22.54
C ARG A 73 -10.42 10.91 -22.19
N LYS A 74 -9.36 11.68 -21.89
CA LYS A 74 -8.07 11.11 -21.45
C LYS A 74 -8.19 10.40 -20.09
N LEU A 75 -8.89 10.99 -19.13
CA LEU A 75 -9.12 10.41 -17.81
C LEU A 75 -9.89 9.09 -17.91
N ASN A 76 -10.95 9.05 -18.71
CA ASN A 76 -11.71 7.82 -18.97
C ASN A 76 -10.86 6.75 -19.67
N SER A 77 -10.01 7.14 -20.63
CA SER A 77 -9.07 6.23 -21.28
C SER A 77 -8.08 5.62 -20.28
N VAL A 78 -7.41 6.47 -19.47
CA VAL A 78 -6.45 6.03 -18.43
C VAL A 78 -7.13 5.17 -17.36
N SER A 79 -8.35 5.51 -16.94
CA SER A 79 -9.15 4.70 -16.01
C SER A 79 -9.46 3.31 -16.59
N SER A 80 -9.85 3.23 -17.87
CA SER A 80 -10.09 1.94 -18.53
C SER A 80 -8.82 1.10 -18.68
N GLN A 81 -7.69 1.72 -18.99
CA GLN A 81 -6.38 1.07 -19.09
C GLN A 81 -5.90 0.56 -17.73
N SER A 82 -6.06 1.36 -16.67
CA SER A 82 -5.77 0.98 -15.29
C SER A 82 -6.61 -0.23 -14.86
N GLN A 83 -7.91 -0.26 -15.16
CA GLN A 83 -8.76 -1.41 -14.83
C GLN A 83 -8.37 -2.69 -15.63
N VAL A 84 -7.81 -2.56 -16.83
CA VAL A 84 -7.28 -3.70 -17.59
C VAL A 84 -5.96 -4.20 -16.99
N GLN A 85 -5.07 -3.29 -16.57
CA GLN A 85 -3.82 -3.62 -15.88
C GLN A 85 -4.07 -4.26 -14.50
N GLU A 86 -5.09 -3.82 -13.76
CA GLU A 86 -5.48 -4.43 -12.50
C GLU A 86 -5.96 -5.89 -12.72
N LYS A 87 -6.77 -6.13 -13.74
CA LYS A 87 -7.24 -7.48 -14.10
C LYS A 87 -6.10 -8.42 -14.47
N SER A 88 -5.17 -7.99 -15.34
CA SER A 88 -4.02 -8.82 -15.70
C SER A 88 -3.06 -9.02 -14.52
N SER A 89 -2.87 -8.02 -13.65
CA SER A 89 -2.12 -8.19 -12.40
C SER A 89 -2.74 -9.26 -11.50
N GLN A 90 -4.06 -9.26 -11.32
CA GLN A 90 -4.77 -10.31 -10.57
C GLN A 90 -4.65 -11.69 -11.25
N GLU A 91 -4.61 -11.76 -12.59
CA GLU A 91 -4.39 -13.01 -13.31
C GLU A 91 -2.97 -13.55 -13.13
N TYR A 92 -1.94 -12.69 -13.18
CA TYR A 92 -0.56 -13.06 -12.85
C TYR A 92 -0.40 -13.52 -11.39
N LEU A 93 -1.08 -12.89 -10.44
CA LEU A 93 -1.08 -13.33 -9.04
C LEU A 93 -1.69 -14.74 -8.88
N ARG A 94 -2.84 -15.01 -9.52
CA ARG A 94 -3.46 -16.37 -9.54
C ARG A 94 -2.54 -17.41 -10.17
N GLU A 95 -1.81 -17.05 -11.23
CA GLU A 95 -0.86 -17.94 -11.90
C GLU A 95 0.38 -18.21 -11.02
N ILE A 96 0.90 -17.19 -10.32
CA ILE A 96 1.97 -17.34 -9.32
C ILE A 96 1.51 -18.25 -8.17
N GLU A 97 0.27 -18.12 -7.69
CA GLU A 97 -0.30 -19.03 -6.69
C GLU A 97 -0.42 -20.47 -7.23
N ARG A 98 -0.93 -20.64 -8.46
CA ARG A 98 -1.03 -21.95 -9.12
C ARG A 98 0.34 -22.64 -9.17
N LEU A 99 1.36 -21.94 -9.69
CA LEU A 99 2.74 -22.41 -9.81
C LEU A 99 3.37 -22.72 -8.44
N LYS A 100 3.12 -21.90 -7.40
CA LYS A 100 3.55 -22.21 -6.02
C LYS A 100 2.94 -23.52 -5.51
N THR A 101 1.65 -23.80 -5.77
CA THR A 101 1.07 -25.09 -5.35
C THR A 101 1.64 -26.28 -6.12
N GLU A 102 2.02 -26.11 -7.39
CA GLU A 102 2.64 -27.16 -8.19
C GLU A 102 4.09 -27.41 -7.79
N GLN A 103 4.86 -26.37 -7.49
CA GLN A 103 6.18 -26.47 -6.90
C GLN A 103 6.14 -27.21 -5.55
N TYR A 104 5.16 -26.90 -4.67
CA TYR A 104 4.99 -27.58 -3.40
C TYR A 104 4.65 -29.07 -3.56
N LYS A 105 3.70 -29.41 -4.45
CA LYS A 105 3.35 -30.81 -4.78
C LYS A 105 4.57 -31.58 -5.32
N SER A 106 5.35 -30.94 -6.20
CA SER A 106 6.56 -31.52 -6.77
C SER A 106 7.65 -31.74 -5.72
N SER A 107 7.92 -30.76 -4.83
CA SER A 107 8.87 -30.91 -3.72
C SER A 107 8.49 -32.07 -2.81
N LYS A 108 7.21 -32.17 -2.43
CA LYS A 108 6.70 -33.26 -1.59
C LYS A 108 6.89 -34.63 -2.25
N SER A 109 6.62 -34.76 -3.55
CA SER A 109 6.86 -35.99 -4.30
C SER A 109 8.35 -36.33 -4.39
N ILE A 110 9.22 -35.33 -4.53
CA ILE A 110 10.68 -35.49 -4.51
C ILE A 110 11.18 -35.93 -3.12
N GLU A 111 10.57 -35.46 -2.03
CA GLU A 111 10.86 -35.89 -0.65
C GLU A 111 10.41 -37.32 -0.39
N GLU A 112 9.22 -37.71 -0.85
CA GLU A 112 8.70 -39.09 -0.81
C GLU A 112 9.63 -40.05 -1.58
N LEU A 113 10.01 -39.71 -2.81
CA LEU A 113 10.95 -40.51 -3.61
C LEU A 113 12.36 -40.58 -2.99
N LYS A 114 12.83 -39.51 -2.33
CA LYS A 114 14.09 -39.56 -1.55
C LYS A 114 13.99 -40.50 -0.37
N GLN A 115 12.86 -40.55 0.33
CA GLN A 115 12.64 -41.50 1.42
C GLN A 115 12.64 -42.94 0.88
N GLU A 116 11.90 -43.23 -0.20
CA GLU A 116 11.89 -44.55 -0.84
C GLU A 116 13.29 -45.00 -1.28
N LEU A 117 14.08 -44.12 -1.91
CA LEU A 117 15.47 -44.39 -2.27
C LEU A 117 16.35 -44.68 -1.05
N SER A 118 16.15 -43.95 0.06
CA SER A 118 16.87 -44.20 1.32
C SER A 118 16.51 -45.56 1.92
N GLU A 119 15.24 -45.96 1.85
CA GLU A 119 14.78 -47.27 2.31
C GLU A 119 15.33 -48.39 1.43
N LEU A 120 15.29 -48.25 0.11
CA LEU A 120 15.83 -49.23 -0.83
C LEU A 120 17.34 -49.38 -0.67
N SER A 121 18.07 -48.28 -0.48
CA SER A 121 19.50 -48.29 -0.16
C SER A 121 19.78 -49.03 1.15
N ASN A 122 19.01 -48.77 2.22
CA ASN A 122 19.12 -49.49 3.49
C ASN A 122 18.76 -50.99 3.37
N LYS A 123 17.76 -51.35 2.57
CA LYS A 123 17.37 -52.75 2.27
C LYS A 123 18.49 -53.47 1.50
N LEU A 124 19.09 -52.81 0.51
CA LEU A 124 20.23 -53.31 -0.26
C LEU A 124 21.49 -53.47 0.62
N GLY A 125 21.81 -52.49 1.44
CA GLY A 125 22.97 -52.53 2.35
C GLY A 125 22.85 -53.63 3.43
N LYS A 126 21.63 -53.95 3.88
CA LYS A 126 21.38 -55.16 4.69
C LYS A 126 21.64 -56.43 3.89
N LYS A 127 21.10 -56.54 2.67
CA LYS A 127 21.30 -57.73 1.81
C LYS A 127 22.75 -57.94 1.36
N ALA A 128 23.54 -56.87 1.26
CA ALA A 128 24.99 -56.97 1.06
C ALA A 128 25.66 -57.64 2.27
N LYS A 129 25.37 -57.17 3.49
CA LYS A 129 25.92 -57.77 4.74
C LYS A 129 25.45 -59.20 4.98
N ASP A 130 24.19 -59.52 4.68
CA ASP A 130 23.67 -60.88 4.72
C ASP A 130 24.50 -61.81 3.79
N ASN A 131 24.85 -61.32 2.60
CA ASN A 131 25.64 -62.06 1.61
C ASN A 131 27.13 -62.15 1.99
N GLU A 132 27.72 -61.10 2.57
CA GLU A 132 29.07 -61.13 3.14
C GLU A 132 29.18 -62.17 4.27
N ALA A 133 28.20 -62.21 5.18
CA ALA A 133 28.14 -63.20 6.26
C ALA A 133 28.02 -64.63 5.70
N LEU A 134 27.08 -64.88 4.77
CA LEU A 134 26.93 -66.17 4.10
C LEU A 134 28.20 -66.59 3.32
N GLN A 135 28.93 -65.65 2.72
CA GLN A 135 30.21 -65.93 2.06
C GLN A 135 31.30 -66.29 3.08
N GLN A 136 31.31 -65.65 4.26
CA GLN A 136 32.24 -65.99 5.34
C GLN A 136 31.94 -67.39 5.89
N GLU A 137 30.69 -67.68 6.25
CA GLU A 137 30.23 -69.02 6.69
C GLU A 137 30.60 -70.10 5.66
N LEU A 138 30.32 -69.85 4.38
CA LEU A 138 30.67 -70.77 3.28
C LEU A 138 32.21 -70.91 3.13
N SER A 139 32.99 -69.88 3.46
CA SER A 139 34.45 -69.97 3.53
C SER A 139 34.92 -70.83 4.70
N ASP A 140 34.25 -70.76 5.86
CA ASP A 140 34.61 -71.51 7.07
C ASP A 140 34.21 -72.98 6.93
N VAL A 141 33.00 -73.28 6.45
CA VAL A 141 32.58 -74.65 6.07
C VAL A 141 33.51 -75.26 5.00
N LYS A 142 34.08 -74.46 4.09
CA LYS A 142 35.12 -74.94 3.15
C LYS A 142 36.45 -75.28 3.83
N LYS A 143 36.84 -74.57 4.89
CA LYS A 143 38.04 -74.88 5.70
C LYS A 143 37.82 -76.13 6.54
N GLU A 144 36.63 -76.28 7.15
CA GLU A 144 36.23 -77.48 7.87
C GLU A 144 36.17 -78.70 6.93
N LEU A 145 35.61 -78.54 5.73
CA LEU A 145 35.57 -79.59 4.72
C LEU A 145 36.97 -80.00 4.25
N SER A 146 37.90 -79.06 4.03
CA SER A 146 39.27 -79.41 3.62
C SER A 146 40.06 -80.06 4.76
N LEU A 147 39.83 -79.65 6.02
CA LEU A 147 40.36 -80.30 7.21
C LEU A 147 39.82 -81.73 7.36
N ALA A 148 38.51 -81.93 7.20
CA ALA A 148 37.85 -83.24 7.23
C ALA A 148 38.32 -84.14 6.07
N GLN A 149 38.54 -83.58 4.87
CA GLN A 149 39.13 -84.30 3.74
C GLN A 149 40.59 -84.70 4.01
N LEU A 150 41.40 -83.84 4.65
CA LEU A 150 42.75 -84.21 5.08
C LEU A 150 42.74 -85.32 6.13
N TYR A 151 41.85 -85.27 7.13
CA TYR A 151 41.68 -86.37 8.08
C TYR A 151 41.20 -87.66 7.40
N ALA A 152 40.23 -87.58 6.49
CA ALA A 152 39.75 -88.73 5.71
C ALA A 152 40.83 -89.31 4.79
N GLN A 153 41.73 -88.49 4.25
CA GLN A 153 42.87 -88.93 3.43
C GLN A 153 43.99 -89.54 4.28
N GLN A 154 44.21 -89.05 5.51
CA GLN A 154 45.16 -89.63 6.48
C GLN A 154 44.65 -90.98 7.04
N LEU A 155 43.34 -91.09 7.29
CA LEU A 155 42.67 -92.35 7.64
C LEU A 155 42.53 -93.28 6.42
N GLY A 156 42.52 -92.72 5.21
CA GLY A 156 42.41 -93.37 3.90
C GLY A 156 43.61 -94.24 3.49
N GLY A 157 44.37 -94.77 4.45
CA GLY A 157 45.48 -95.70 4.25
C GLY A 157 45.01 -97.08 3.78
N ALA A 158 44.50 -97.16 2.54
CA ALA A 158 44.12 -98.35 1.78
C ALA A 158 43.04 -99.30 2.35
N GLN A 159 42.84 -99.40 3.67
CA GLN A 159 41.87 -100.33 4.29
C GLN A 159 40.63 -99.64 4.89
N ALA A 160 40.61 -98.32 5.00
CA ALA A 160 39.42 -97.59 5.47
C ALA A 160 38.32 -97.46 4.39
N SER A 161 38.66 -97.56 3.10
CA SER A 161 37.75 -97.19 2.02
C SER A 161 36.50 -98.06 1.91
N GLU A 162 36.59 -99.37 2.19
CA GLU A 162 35.43 -100.27 2.13
C GLU A 162 34.51 -100.07 3.35
N ASN A 163 35.07 -99.96 4.56
CA ASN A 163 34.30 -99.66 5.76
C ASN A 163 33.59 -98.30 5.69
N VAL A 164 34.27 -97.25 5.20
CA VAL A 164 33.67 -95.91 5.05
C VAL A 164 32.59 -95.91 3.97
N HIS A 165 32.71 -96.72 2.92
CA HIS A 165 31.64 -96.85 1.93
C HIS A 165 30.42 -97.57 2.52
N SER A 166 30.63 -98.70 3.22
CA SER A 166 29.56 -99.42 3.91
C SER A 166 28.83 -98.53 4.93
N GLN A 167 29.56 -97.75 5.73
CA GLN A 167 28.96 -96.84 6.71
C GLN A 167 28.27 -95.64 6.05
N LEU A 168 28.70 -95.20 4.86
CA LEU A 168 27.96 -94.20 4.07
C LEU A 168 26.66 -94.76 3.49
N GLU A 169 26.63 -96.01 3.04
CA GLU A 169 25.40 -96.67 2.60
C GLU A 169 24.44 -96.90 3.79
N GLU A 170 24.94 -97.34 4.95
CA GLU A 170 24.15 -97.45 6.19
C GLU A 170 23.57 -96.10 6.62
N LEU A 171 24.38 -95.04 6.70
CA LEU A 171 23.91 -93.69 7.05
C LEU A 171 22.94 -93.10 6.01
N HIS A 172 23.12 -93.42 4.73
CA HIS A 172 22.16 -93.02 3.69
C HIS A 172 20.84 -93.79 3.81
N GLN A 173 20.88 -95.07 4.19
CA GLN A 173 19.69 -95.88 4.45
C GLN A 173 18.96 -95.41 5.72
N GLU A 174 19.69 -95.09 6.80
CA GLU A 174 19.14 -94.47 8.01
C GLU A 174 18.52 -93.11 7.69
N LYS A 175 19.19 -92.26 6.91
CA LYS A 175 18.63 -90.98 6.43
C LYS A 175 17.29 -91.21 5.71
N LEU A 176 17.25 -92.13 4.74
CA LEU A 176 16.02 -92.46 4.02
C LEU A 176 14.92 -93.00 4.94
N ASP A 177 15.25 -93.80 5.95
CA ASP A 177 14.27 -94.31 6.91
C ASP A 177 13.82 -93.25 7.93
N MET A 178 14.68 -92.29 8.28
CA MET A 178 14.30 -91.11 9.07
C MET A 178 13.44 -90.15 8.26
N GLU A 179 13.70 -89.95 6.97
CA GLU A 179 12.82 -89.21 6.05
C GLU A 179 11.45 -89.89 5.89
N LYS A 180 11.41 -91.23 5.75
CA LYS A 180 10.16 -92.02 5.78
C LYS A 180 9.42 -91.88 7.12
N LYS A 181 10.11 -91.88 8.26
CA LYS A 181 9.50 -91.65 9.59
C LYS A 181 8.95 -90.24 9.71
N VAL A 182 9.70 -89.21 9.30
CA VAL A 182 9.27 -87.80 9.31
C VAL A 182 8.05 -87.60 8.42
N ASN A 183 8.00 -88.20 7.23
CA ASN A 183 6.82 -88.11 6.38
C ASN A 183 5.61 -88.82 7.01
N LYS A 184 5.77 -90.05 7.53
CA LYS A 184 4.69 -90.73 8.30
C LYS A 184 4.18 -89.89 9.48
N PHE A 185 5.04 -89.14 10.16
CA PHE A 185 4.62 -88.23 11.22
C PHE A 185 3.91 -86.97 10.69
N LYS A 186 4.27 -86.45 9.52
CA LYS A 186 3.50 -85.40 8.84
C LYS A 186 2.12 -85.92 8.44
N ASP A 187 2.06 -87.06 7.75
CA ASP A 187 0.82 -87.70 7.30
C ASP A 187 -0.14 -87.92 8.50
N ALA A 188 0.39 -88.42 9.62
CA ALA A 188 -0.37 -88.59 10.86
C ALA A 188 -0.80 -87.26 11.51
N MET A 189 0.04 -86.22 11.47
CA MET A 189 -0.31 -84.88 11.98
C MET A 189 -1.37 -84.19 11.11
N GLU A 190 -1.32 -84.36 9.78
CA GLU A 190 -2.33 -83.88 8.84
C GLU A 190 -3.65 -84.64 9.02
N GLN A 191 -3.61 -85.96 9.23
CA GLN A 191 -4.79 -86.75 9.58
C GLN A 191 -5.41 -86.28 10.92
N ILE A 192 -4.60 -86.11 11.98
CA ILE A 192 -5.08 -85.61 13.28
C ILE A 192 -5.63 -84.17 13.16
N ALA A 193 -5.06 -83.33 12.30
CA ALA A 193 -5.59 -82.00 12.02
C ALA A 193 -6.95 -82.05 11.31
N ALA A 194 -7.10 -82.94 10.32
CA ALA A 194 -8.36 -83.16 9.61
C ALA A 194 -9.45 -83.75 10.53
N GLU A 195 -9.11 -84.76 11.34
CA GLU A 195 -10.01 -85.33 12.36
C GLU A 195 -10.43 -84.29 13.40
N LYS A 196 -9.49 -83.46 13.88
CA LYS A 196 -9.79 -82.34 14.77
C LYS A 196 -10.73 -81.31 14.13
N GLN A 197 -10.52 -80.97 12.86
CA GLN A 197 -11.39 -80.04 12.13
C GLN A 197 -12.79 -80.63 11.90
N GLN A 198 -12.87 -81.92 11.56
CA GLN A 198 -14.13 -82.65 11.43
C GLN A 198 -14.89 -82.70 12.77
N MET A 199 -14.21 -83.06 13.86
CA MET A 199 -14.81 -83.06 15.20
C MET A 199 -15.25 -81.66 15.63
N SER A 200 -14.47 -80.61 15.34
CA SER A 200 -14.86 -79.22 15.57
C SER A 200 -16.14 -78.85 14.82
N SER A 201 -16.27 -79.28 13.56
CA SER A 201 -17.49 -79.08 12.75
C SER A 201 -18.70 -79.85 13.30
N HIS A 202 -18.49 -81.09 13.78
CA HIS A 202 -19.53 -81.88 14.45
C HIS A 202 -19.98 -81.24 15.78
N TYR A 203 -19.05 -80.74 16.60
CA TYR A 203 -19.39 -80.04 17.84
C TYR A 203 -20.15 -78.73 17.57
N GLN A 204 -19.72 -77.94 16.58
CA GLN A 204 -20.45 -76.74 16.15
C GLN A 204 -21.88 -77.09 15.73
N SER A 205 -22.04 -78.06 14.82
CA SER A 205 -23.34 -78.54 14.34
C SER A 205 -24.23 -79.13 15.44
N TYR A 206 -23.64 -79.66 16.51
CA TYR A 206 -24.35 -80.19 17.67
C TYR A 206 -24.80 -79.06 18.62
N VAL A 207 -23.95 -78.05 18.85
CA VAL A 207 -24.30 -76.83 19.60
C VAL A 207 -25.40 -76.05 18.89
N ASP A 208 -25.34 -75.92 17.56
CA ASP A 208 -26.36 -75.23 16.76
C ASP A 208 -27.72 -75.96 16.80
N ARG A 209 -27.71 -77.30 16.86
CA ARG A 209 -28.92 -78.11 17.07
C ARG A 209 -29.47 -77.97 18.50
N LEU A 210 -28.60 -77.95 19.51
CA LEU A 210 -28.98 -77.77 20.91
C LEU A 210 -29.55 -76.38 21.17
N SER A 211 -28.96 -75.33 20.60
CA SER A 211 -29.48 -73.96 20.72
C SER A 211 -30.85 -73.84 20.05
N GLN A 212 -31.04 -74.43 18.87
CA GLN A 212 -32.36 -74.47 18.21
C GLN A 212 -33.40 -75.25 19.04
N GLN A 213 -33.03 -76.39 19.64
CA GLN A 213 -33.91 -77.13 20.56
C GLN A 213 -34.25 -76.31 21.82
N LEU A 214 -33.27 -75.58 22.38
CA LEU A 214 -33.45 -74.73 23.56
C LEU A 214 -34.36 -73.53 23.24
N GLU A 215 -34.22 -72.91 22.06
CA GLU A 215 -35.09 -71.80 21.62
C GLU A 215 -36.53 -72.26 21.35
N THR A 216 -36.72 -73.43 20.71
CA THR A 216 -38.06 -74.02 20.59
C THR A 216 -38.66 -74.41 21.94
N SER A 217 -37.84 -74.82 22.91
CA SER A 217 -38.28 -75.12 24.26
C SER A 217 -38.69 -73.86 25.03
N LYS A 218 -37.92 -72.76 24.93
CA LYS A 218 -38.31 -71.43 25.45
C LYS A 218 -39.66 -70.99 24.90
N ALA A 219 -39.83 -71.02 23.57
CA ALA A 219 -41.07 -70.61 22.91
C ALA A 219 -42.28 -71.51 23.27
N MET A 220 -42.04 -72.73 23.76
CA MET A 220 -43.08 -73.60 24.32
C MET A 220 -43.37 -73.29 25.79
N VAL A 221 -42.33 -72.98 26.59
CA VAL A 221 -42.48 -72.49 27.96
C VAL A 221 -43.23 -71.15 28.00
N GLU A 222 -42.98 -70.23 27.08
CA GLU A 222 -43.71 -68.95 26.99
C GLU A 222 -45.21 -69.14 26.69
N LYS A 223 -45.59 -70.18 25.95
CA LYS A 223 -47.00 -70.54 25.75
C LYS A 223 -47.60 -71.17 27.01
N LEU A 224 -46.87 -72.10 27.63
CA LEU A 224 -47.30 -72.75 28.87
C LEU A 224 -47.39 -71.78 30.06
N THR A 225 -46.59 -70.70 30.10
CA THR A 225 -46.74 -69.65 31.13
C THR A 225 -47.94 -68.75 30.87
N GLN A 226 -48.28 -68.47 29.60
CA GLN A 226 -49.55 -67.80 29.24
C GLN A 226 -50.76 -68.65 29.65
N GLU A 227 -50.78 -69.94 29.29
CA GLU A 227 -51.82 -70.89 29.71
C GLU A 227 -51.89 -71.02 31.25
N LYS A 228 -50.75 -71.05 31.94
CA LYS A 228 -50.69 -71.10 33.41
C LYS A 228 -51.34 -69.85 34.05
N VAL A 229 -51.11 -68.65 33.51
CA VAL A 229 -51.77 -67.42 33.98
C VAL A 229 -53.29 -67.47 33.77
N GLU A 230 -53.79 -68.16 32.74
CA GLU A 230 -55.22 -68.40 32.55
C GLU A 230 -55.80 -69.50 33.45
N LEU A 231 -54.98 -70.43 33.93
CA LEU A 231 -55.38 -71.50 34.85
C LEU A 231 -55.31 -71.06 36.32
N GLU A 232 -54.33 -70.24 36.71
CA GLU A 232 -54.23 -69.70 38.07
C GLU A 232 -55.42 -68.78 38.41
N LYS A 233 -55.96 -68.06 37.41
CA LYS A 233 -57.25 -67.35 37.53
C LYS A 233 -58.44 -68.25 37.90
N LYS A 234 -58.39 -69.54 37.58
CA LYS A 234 -59.46 -70.53 37.83
C LYS A 234 -59.21 -71.34 39.12
N ALA A 235 -57.95 -71.56 39.48
CA ALA A 235 -57.58 -72.25 40.72
C ALA A 235 -58.02 -71.50 41.98
N VAL A 236 -57.96 -70.16 41.96
CA VAL A 236 -58.42 -69.28 43.06
C VAL A 236 -59.91 -69.43 43.36
N GLU A 237 -60.73 -69.98 42.46
CA GLU A 237 -62.16 -70.22 42.68
C GLU A 237 -62.46 -71.50 43.50
N LEU A 238 -61.47 -72.37 43.77
CA LEU A 238 -61.70 -73.74 44.23
C LEU A 238 -61.07 -74.14 45.59
N GLU A 239 -60.05 -73.43 46.09
CA GLU A 239 -59.38 -73.82 47.35
C GLU A 239 -60.15 -73.39 48.61
N SER A 240 -61.15 -74.17 49.02
CA SER A 240 -61.75 -74.03 50.36
C SER A 240 -62.05 -75.37 51.08
N ARG A 241 -61.34 -75.56 52.22
CA ARG A 241 -61.56 -76.50 53.36
C ARG A 241 -60.69 -77.79 53.46
N PRO A 242 -59.90 -77.97 54.55
CA PRO A 242 -59.10 -79.18 54.88
C PRO A 242 -59.57 -79.95 56.15
N VAL A 243 -58.92 -81.09 56.52
CA VAL A 243 -58.63 -81.60 57.91
C VAL A 243 -57.89 -82.99 57.92
N PRO A 244 -57.05 -83.38 58.93
CA PRO A 244 -56.24 -84.62 58.98
C PRO A 244 -56.54 -85.64 60.15
N SER A 245 -55.60 -86.56 60.49
CA SER A 245 -55.69 -87.72 61.45
C SER A 245 -54.42 -87.83 62.38
N SER A 246 -54.07 -88.86 63.21
CA SER A 246 -54.45 -90.29 63.46
C SER A 246 -54.06 -90.80 64.90
N VAL A 247 -54.18 -92.10 65.26
CA VAL A 247 -53.89 -92.70 66.62
C VAL A 247 -53.34 -94.18 66.58
N PRO A 248 -52.47 -94.66 67.51
CA PRO A 248 -51.88 -96.04 67.51
C PRO A 248 -51.83 -96.84 68.88
N ALA A 249 -51.37 -98.12 68.83
CA ALA A 249 -50.69 -98.93 69.90
C ALA A 249 -51.42 -99.18 71.26
N PRO A 250 -50.84 -99.82 72.33
CA PRO A 250 -49.64 -100.70 72.51
C PRO A 250 -49.93 -102.06 73.28
N GLU A 251 -48.91 -102.87 73.67
CA GLU A 251 -48.80 -103.88 74.80
C GLU A 251 -47.63 -104.91 74.54
N THR A 252 -47.05 -105.76 75.44
CA THR A 252 -46.67 -105.68 76.90
C THR A 252 -45.44 -106.56 77.30
N GLU A 253 -45.55 -107.85 77.67
CA GLU A 253 -44.60 -108.53 78.63
C GLU A 253 -43.12 -108.63 78.20
N GLU A 254 -42.81 -108.47 76.90
CA GLU A 254 -41.44 -108.26 76.40
C GLU A 254 -40.66 -107.18 77.19
N LEU A 255 -41.37 -106.23 77.82
CA LEU A 255 -40.86 -105.11 78.62
C LEU A 255 -39.72 -105.43 79.60
N LYS A 256 -39.61 -106.63 80.22
CA LYS A 256 -38.51 -106.93 81.15
C LYS A 256 -37.20 -107.30 80.46
N LEU A 257 -37.26 -108.16 79.43
CA LEU A 257 -36.10 -108.43 78.57
C LEU A 257 -35.72 -107.18 77.77
N ARG A 258 -36.72 -106.40 77.34
CA ARG A 258 -36.54 -105.07 76.78
C ARG A 258 -35.88 -104.10 77.76
N LEU A 259 -36.16 -104.12 79.06
CA LEU A 259 -35.47 -103.24 80.02
C LEU A 259 -33.97 -103.54 80.12
N GLU A 260 -33.55 -104.82 80.14
CA GLU A 260 -32.13 -105.15 80.06
C GLU A 260 -31.51 -104.82 78.71
N GLN A 261 -32.24 -105.01 77.61
CA GLN A 261 -31.81 -104.59 76.27
C GLN A 261 -31.66 -103.07 76.22
N TYR A 262 -32.64 -102.30 76.68
CA TYR A 262 -32.62 -100.84 76.81
C TYR A 262 -31.50 -100.34 77.73
N GLN A 263 -31.04 -101.11 78.72
CA GLN A 263 -29.84 -100.73 79.50
C GLN A 263 -28.55 -100.94 78.69
N ARG A 264 -28.40 -102.05 77.96
CA ARG A 264 -27.25 -102.25 77.05
C ARG A 264 -27.26 -101.28 75.87
N GLU A 265 -28.45 -100.94 75.36
CA GLU A 265 -28.68 -99.90 74.37
C GLU A 265 -28.39 -98.52 74.94
N LEU A 266 -28.78 -98.20 76.19
CA LEU A 266 -28.42 -96.94 76.85
C LEU A 266 -26.92 -96.79 77.03
N ASP A 267 -26.20 -97.83 77.47
CA ASP A 267 -24.76 -97.73 77.71
C ASP A 267 -23.95 -97.72 76.39
N SER A 268 -24.42 -98.40 75.34
CA SER A 268 -23.84 -98.27 73.99
C SER A 268 -24.21 -96.94 73.31
N LEU A 269 -25.42 -96.41 73.52
CA LEU A 269 -25.82 -95.06 73.08
C LEU A 269 -25.03 -93.98 73.83
N ARG A 270 -24.72 -94.17 75.12
CA ARG A 270 -23.82 -93.29 75.89
C ARG A 270 -22.41 -93.31 75.31
N SER A 271 -21.82 -94.49 75.11
CA SER A 271 -20.50 -94.64 74.48
C SER A 271 -20.47 -93.99 73.08
N ASN A 272 -21.51 -94.18 72.27
CA ASN A 272 -21.64 -93.52 70.96
C ASN A 272 -21.85 -92.00 71.08
N SER A 273 -22.57 -91.52 72.10
CA SER A 273 -22.76 -90.08 72.36
C SER A 273 -21.48 -89.41 72.85
N GLU A 274 -20.67 -90.10 73.66
CA GLU A 274 -19.36 -89.65 74.10
C GLU A 274 -18.35 -89.65 72.93
N ALA A 275 -18.37 -90.67 72.06
CA ALA A 275 -17.61 -90.67 70.82
C ALA A 275 -18.01 -89.49 69.91
N GLN A 276 -19.31 -89.30 69.65
CA GLN A 276 -19.82 -88.17 68.87
C GLN A 276 -19.53 -86.81 69.52
N ALA A 277 -19.49 -86.70 70.85
CA ALA A 277 -19.09 -85.48 71.54
C ALA A 277 -17.59 -85.18 71.31
N ASN A 278 -16.73 -86.19 71.40
CA ASN A 278 -15.30 -86.07 71.09
C ASN A 278 -15.06 -85.71 69.62
N ASP A 279 -15.77 -86.35 68.68
CA ASP A 279 -15.68 -86.06 67.24
C ASP A 279 -16.17 -84.63 66.94
N ASN A 280 -17.31 -84.20 67.51
CA ASN A 280 -17.79 -82.83 67.39
C ASN A 280 -16.81 -81.81 68.01
N GLN A 281 -16.12 -82.14 69.10
CA GLN A 281 -15.10 -81.28 69.68
C GLN A 281 -13.85 -81.18 68.78
N GLN A 282 -13.41 -82.28 68.17
CA GLN A 282 -12.32 -82.27 67.18
C GLN A 282 -12.71 -81.48 65.92
N LEU A 283 -13.92 -81.66 65.41
CA LEU A 283 -14.46 -80.89 64.29
C LEU A 283 -14.57 -79.40 64.62
N SER A 284 -14.97 -79.03 65.84
CA SER A 284 -15.04 -77.64 66.29
C SER A 284 -13.66 -76.98 66.35
N LEU A 285 -12.64 -77.72 66.83
CA LEU A 285 -11.25 -77.25 66.82
C LEU A 285 -10.72 -77.07 65.39
N LEU A 286 -11.02 -78.01 64.49
CA LEU A 286 -10.66 -77.89 63.07
C LEU A 286 -11.38 -76.73 62.37
N VAL A 287 -12.66 -76.48 62.68
CA VAL A 287 -13.40 -75.32 62.16
C VAL A 287 -12.74 -74.02 62.64
N ALA A 288 -12.46 -73.87 63.93
CA ALA A 288 -11.77 -72.70 64.46
C ALA A 288 -10.37 -72.50 63.85
N GLU A 289 -9.62 -73.57 63.57
CA GLU A 289 -8.32 -73.51 62.88
C GLU A 289 -8.43 -73.10 61.40
N ARG A 290 -9.58 -73.36 60.76
CA ARG A 290 -9.88 -72.92 59.38
C ARG A 290 -10.42 -71.50 59.33
N GLU A 291 -11.25 -71.11 60.29
CA GLU A 291 -11.72 -69.72 60.46
C GLU A 291 -10.55 -68.79 60.74
N ALA A 292 -9.67 -69.12 61.69
CA ALA A 292 -8.46 -68.33 61.97
C ALA A 292 -7.52 -68.19 60.75
N ARG A 293 -7.41 -69.23 59.90
CA ARG A 293 -6.69 -69.14 58.62
C ARG A 293 -7.41 -68.28 57.57
N ALA A 294 -8.74 -68.34 57.53
CA ALA A 294 -9.53 -67.52 56.62
C ALA A 294 -9.39 -66.04 56.98
N GLU A 295 -9.55 -65.67 58.25
CA GLU A 295 -9.35 -64.28 58.70
C GLU A 295 -7.94 -63.75 58.41
N GLU A 296 -6.90 -64.58 58.57
CA GLU A 296 -5.52 -64.16 58.28
C GLU A 296 -5.28 -63.96 56.78
N LEU A 297 -5.86 -64.80 55.92
CA LEU A 297 -5.85 -64.59 54.47
C LEU A 297 -6.66 -63.34 54.07
N GLU A 298 -7.79 -63.06 54.74
CA GLU A 298 -8.55 -61.83 54.54
C GLU A 298 -7.78 -60.57 54.97
N ARG A 299 -7.05 -60.62 56.10
CA ARG A 299 -6.14 -59.55 56.54
C ARG A 299 -5.00 -59.31 55.56
N GLN A 300 -4.43 -60.37 54.98
CA GLN A 300 -3.39 -60.26 53.95
C GLN A 300 -3.97 -59.68 52.65
N LEU A 301 -5.16 -60.12 52.22
CA LEU A 301 -5.86 -59.56 51.06
C LEU A 301 -6.32 -58.11 51.28
N ALA A 302 -6.60 -57.68 52.51
CA ALA A 302 -6.90 -56.29 52.84
C ALA A 302 -5.65 -55.41 52.64
N ARG A 303 -4.50 -55.79 53.23
CA ARG A 303 -3.22 -55.08 53.06
C ARG A 303 -2.83 -54.97 51.59
N ILE A 304 -2.89 -56.06 50.82
CA ILE A 304 -2.55 -56.05 49.39
C ILE A 304 -3.47 -55.12 48.57
N LYS A 305 -4.74 -54.95 48.98
CA LYS A 305 -5.64 -53.96 48.36
C LYS A 305 -5.29 -52.53 48.75
N GLU A 306 -4.89 -52.29 50.00
CA GLU A 306 -4.43 -50.99 50.47
C GLU A 306 -3.13 -50.59 49.74
N ASP A 307 -2.13 -51.47 49.72
CA ASP A 307 -0.87 -51.31 48.96
C ASP A 307 -1.14 -51.01 47.47
N HIS A 308 -2.10 -51.70 46.84
CA HIS A 308 -2.49 -51.46 45.44
C HIS A 308 -3.17 -50.09 45.25
N VAL A 309 -3.99 -49.63 46.20
CA VAL A 309 -4.62 -48.30 46.14
C VAL A 309 -3.58 -47.20 46.32
N GLU A 310 -2.63 -47.36 47.23
CA GLU A 310 -1.51 -46.41 47.41
C GLU A 310 -0.59 -46.38 46.19
N SER A 311 -0.25 -47.54 45.63
CA SER A 311 0.52 -47.67 44.39
C SER A 311 -0.20 -47.01 43.19
N SER A 312 -1.52 -47.21 43.05
CA SER A 312 -2.31 -46.56 41.99
C SER A 312 -2.30 -45.03 42.14
N ARG A 313 -2.50 -44.51 43.36
CA ARG A 313 -2.44 -43.06 43.64
C ARG A 313 -1.05 -42.47 43.37
N LEU A 314 0.02 -43.20 43.72
CA LEU A 314 1.39 -42.78 43.43
C LEU A 314 1.68 -42.77 41.93
N LEU A 315 1.15 -43.72 41.16
CA LEU A 315 1.25 -43.72 39.70
C LEU A 315 0.44 -42.57 39.07
N GLU A 316 -0.73 -42.23 39.62
CA GLU A 316 -1.53 -41.07 39.20
C GLU A 316 -0.81 -39.74 39.47
N THR A 317 -0.21 -39.55 40.65
CA THR A 317 0.58 -38.33 40.94
C THR A 317 1.83 -38.25 40.08
N ILE A 318 2.57 -39.34 39.88
CA ILE A 318 3.73 -39.37 38.96
C ILE A 318 3.32 -39.07 37.51
N GLN A 319 2.15 -39.51 37.06
CA GLN A 319 1.62 -39.16 35.74
C GLN A 319 1.21 -37.68 35.64
N SER A 320 0.53 -37.15 36.67
CA SER A 320 0.24 -35.71 36.82
C SER A 320 1.52 -34.87 36.71
N ASP A 321 2.52 -35.19 37.53
CA ASP A 321 3.75 -34.42 37.65
C ASP A 321 4.60 -34.54 36.38
N LYS A 322 4.59 -35.69 35.71
CA LYS A 322 5.20 -35.86 34.38
C LYS A 322 4.53 -34.97 33.33
N VAL A 323 3.19 -34.82 33.36
CA VAL A 323 2.47 -33.90 32.45
C VAL A 323 2.73 -32.44 32.80
N ALA A 324 2.76 -32.08 34.09
CA ALA A 324 3.09 -30.74 34.56
C ALA A 324 4.53 -30.33 34.18
N ALA A 325 5.50 -31.20 34.45
CA ALA A 325 6.91 -31.01 34.06
C ALA A 325 7.07 -30.96 32.54
N SER A 326 6.35 -31.80 31.78
CA SER A 326 6.37 -31.74 30.31
C SER A 326 5.83 -30.41 29.77
N ARG A 327 4.74 -29.88 30.33
CA ARG A 327 4.20 -28.55 30.00
C ARG A 327 5.19 -27.44 30.35
N ALA A 328 5.77 -27.47 31.55
CA ALA A 328 6.77 -26.48 31.99
C ALA A 328 8.06 -26.54 31.15
N LEU A 329 8.52 -27.72 30.74
CA LEU A 329 9.65 -27.89 29.81
C LEU A 329 9.31 -27.38 28.40
N SER A 330 8.07 -27.57 27.93
CA SER A 330 7.61 -27.01 26.66
C SER A 330 7.58 -25.48 26.70
N GLN A 331 7.04 -24.89 27.78
CA GLN A 331 7.05 -23.44 27.99
C GLN A 331 8.47 -22.87 28.10
N ASN A 332 9.38 -23.53 28.81
CA ASN A 332 10.78 -23.11 28.89
C ASN A 332 11.53 -23.24 27.55
N LYS A 333 11.18 -24.22 26.70
CA LYS A 333 11.71 -24.29 25.31
C LYS A 333 11.18 -23.14 24.45
N GLU A 334 9.89 -22.84 24.55
CA GLU A 334 9.26 -21.76 23.79
C GLU A 334 9.78 -20.38 24.22
N LEU A 335 9.95 -20.13 25.52
CA LEU A 335 10.58 -18.91 26.03
C LEU A 335 12.05 -18.78 25.58
N LYS A 336 12.79 -19.89 25.48
CA LYS A 336 14.14 -19.88 24.90
C LYS A 336 14.13 -19.55 23.41
N ARG A 337 13.25 -20.16 22.62
CA ARG A 337 13.05 -19.84 21.20
C ARG A 337 12.73 -18.36 21.01
N GLN A 338 11.84 -17.79 21.82
CA GLN A 338 11.48 -16.36 21.77
C GLN A 338 12.64 -15.45 22.18
N LEU A 339 13.49 -15.84 23.14
CA LEU A 339 14.71 -15.11 23.51
C LEU A 339 15.79 -15.18 22.42
N GLU A 340 15.97 -16.37 21.83
CA GLU A 340 16.89 -16.59 20.70
C GLU A 340 16.46 -15.76 19.48
N GLU A 341 15.16 -15.75 19.14
CA GLU A 341 14.60 -14.92 18.07
C GLU A 341 14.69 -13.41 18.37
N MET A 342 14.44 -12.98 19.61
CA MET A 342 14.69 -11.60 20.04
C MET A 342 16.17 -11.19 19.91
N GLN A 343 17.09 -12.09 20.26
CA GLN A 343 18.52 -11.84 20.17
C GLN A 343 18.98 -11.78 18.70
N ASP A 344 18.47 -12.66 17.84
CA ASP A 344 18.70 -12.67 16.40
C ASP A 344 18.22 -11.37 15.73
N VAL A 345 17.01 -10.91 16.09
CA VAL A 345 16.44 -9.64 15.60
C VAL A 345 17.23 -8.44 16.13
N PHE A 346 17.70 -8.48 17.38
CA PHE A 346 18.54 -7.42 17.94
C PHE A 346 19.91 -7.35 17.25
N VAL A 347 20.55 -8.48 16.96
CA VAL A 347 21.83 -8.52 16.22
C VAL A 347 21.66 -8.02 14.79
N LYS A 348 20.59 -8.44 14.08
CA LYS A 348 20.25 -7.92 12.75
C LYS A 348 20.06 -6.41 12.79
N LEU A 349 19.14 -5.90 13.62
CA LEU A 349 18.89 -4.46 13.76
C LEU A 349 20.13 -3.65 14.18
N SER A 350 21.05 -4.23 14.96
CA SER A 350 22.32 -3.59 15.31
C SER A 350 23.31 -3.54 14.15
N ASN A 351 23.33 -4.55 13.27
CA ASN A 351 24.14 -4.58 12.06
C ASN A 351 23.54 -3.64 10.99
N ASP A 352 22.24 -3.75 10.73
CA ASP A 352 21.48 -2.89 9.80
C ASP A 352 21.69 -1.41 10.16
N LYS A 353 21.62 -1.08 11.46
CA LYS A 353 21.91 0.25 11.98
C LYS A 353 23.37 0.67 11.74
N LEU A 354 24.34 -0.22 11.93
CA LEU A 354 25.75 0.08 11.67
C LEU A 354 25.96 0.38 10.18
N GLU A 355 25.47 -0.48 9.29
CA GLU A 355 25.54 -0.31 7.83
C GLU A 355 24.87 1.00 7.38
N LEU A 356 23.67 1.31 7.90
CA LEU A 356 22.99 2.59 7.64
C LEU A 356 23.80 3.79 8.14
N THR A 357 24.45 3.70 9.30
CA THR A 357 25.33 4.79 9.76
C THR A 357 26.61 4.94 8.95
N GLU A 358 27.18 3.84 8.42
CA GLU A 358 28.30 3.91 7.49
C GLU A 358 27.90 4.49 6.14
N GLN A 359 26.75 4.07 5.58
CA GLN A 359 26.19 4.62 4.34
C GLN A 359 25.93 6.13 4.49
N LEU A 360 25.29 6.54 5.60
CA LEU A 360 25.07 7.96 5.91
C LEU A 360 26.38 8.75 6.01
N GLN A 361 27.44 8.18 6.59
CA GLN A 361 28.76 8.84 6.64
C GLN A 361 29.42 8.93 5.25
N LYS A 362 29.28 7.90 4.40
CA LYS A 362 29.77 7.89 3.02
C LYS A 362 29.06 8.96 2.18
N GLU A 363 27.73 9.02 2.25
CA GLU A 363 26.93 10.05 1.57
C GLU A 363 27.20 11.47 2.08
N GLN A 364 27.43 11.64 3.39
CA GLN A 364 27.87 12.94 3.94
C GLN A 364 29.25 13.36 3.42
N HIS A 365 30.18 12.42 3.23
CA HIS A 365 31.50 12.70 2.64
C HIS A 365 31.36 13.09 1.16
N VAL A 366 30.60 12.32 0.37
CA VAL A 366 30.33 12.61 -1.05
C VAL A 366 29.63 13.96 -1.22
N THR A 367 28.63 14.26 -0.39
CA THR A 367 27.93 15.56 -0.37
C THR A 367 28.89 16.71 -0.08
N LYS A 368 29.84 16.52 0.85
CA LYS A 368 30.87 17.52 1.18
C LYS A 368 31.86 17.72 0.03
N GLU A 369 32.34 16.64 -0.60
CA GLU A 369 33.20 16.74 -1.79
C GLU A 369 32.50 17.44 -2.97
N LEU A 370 31.21 17.15 -3.20
CA LEU A 370 30.42 17.80 -4.24
C LEU A 370 30.21 19.29 -3.92
N GLY A 371 29.97 19.65 -2.66
CA GLY A 371 29.94 21.04 -2.22
C GLY A 371 31.27 21.78 -2.43
N GLU A 372 32.40 21.13 -2.15
CA GLU A 372 33.73 21.69 -2.38
C GLU A 372 34.05 21.85 -3.89
N ARG A 373 33.66 20.88 -4.73
CA ARG A 373 33.77 20.98 -6.20
C ARG A 373 32.87 22.08 -6.78
N LEU A 374 31.64 22.23 -6.27
CA LEU A 374 30.73 23.30 -6.68
C LEU A 374 31.29 24.67 -6.28
N GLY A 375 31.84 24.82 -5.08
CA GLY A 375 32.52 26.05 -4.66
C GLY A 375 33.69 26.43 -5.57
N GLN A 376 34.53 25.45 -5.94
CA GLN A 376 35.62 25.64 -6.92
C GLN A 376 35.09 26.11 -8.27
N GLN A 377 34.04 25.48 -8.81
CA GLN A 377 33.43 25.89 -10.08
C GLN A 377 32.76 27.27 -10.00
N GLU A 378 32.15 27.63 -8.87
CA GLU A 378 31.63 28.98 -8.66
C GLU A 378 32.73 30.04 -8.65
N ASP A 379 33.89 29.75 -8.05
CA ASP A 379 35.03 30.67 -8.00
C ASP A 379 35.74 30.79 -9.36
N GLU A 380 35.91 29.68 -10.10
CA GLU A 380 36.34 29.70 -11.51
C GLU A 380 35.39 30.56 -12.37
N LEU A 381 34.07 30.43 -12.17
CA LEU A 381 33.06 31.24 -12.86
C LEU A 381 33.00 32.69 -12.37
N LYS A 382 33.53 33.04 -11.19
CA LYS A 382 33.73 34.43 -10.77
C LYS A 382 34.96 35.01 -11.49
N GLU A 383 36.09 34.30 -11.45
CA GLU A 383 37.32 34.75 -12.11
C GLU A 383 37.11 34.94 -13.63
N LEU A 384 36.41 34.01 -14.30
CA LEU A 384 36.10 34.14 -15.73
C LEU A 384 35.19 35.33 -16.05
N ARG A 385 34.29 35.73 -15.15
CA ARG A 385 33.45 36.95 -15.30
C ARG A 385 34.28 38.21 -15.07
N ASP A 386 35.15 38.23 -14.07
CA ASP A 386 36.05 39.37 -13.82
C ASP A 386 37.03 39.56 -14.99
N GLN A 387 37.57 38.46 -15.54
CA GLN A 387 38.37 38.46 -16.76
C GLN A 387 37.58 38.88 -18.02
N LEU A 388 36.25 38.69 -18.05
CA LEU A 388 35.38 39.16 -19.13
C LEU A 388 35.18 40.66 -19.03
N ALA A 389 34.76 41.17 -17.86
CA ALA A 389 34.57 42.61 -17.62
C ALA A 389 35.84 43.42 -17.93
N VAL A 390 37.01 42.94 -17.48
CA VAL A 390 38.33 43.54 -17.77
C VAL A 390 38.74 43.45 -19.26
N LYS A 391 38.02 42.68 -20.10
CA LYS A 391 38.14 42.70 -21.57
C LYS A 391 37.08 43.62 -22.21
N GLU A 392 35.85 43.63 -21.69
CA GLU A 392 34.78 44.52 -22.13
C GLU A 392 35.17 46.00 -21.93
N ASP A 393 35.73 46.36 -20.78
CA ASP A 393 36.30 47.69 -20.50
C ASP A 393 37.36 48.08 -21.57
N LYS A 394 38.26 47.16 -21.92
CA LYS A 394 39.32 47.40 -22.91
C LYS A 394 38.80 47.52 -24.34
N VAL A 395 37.74 46.78 -24.67
CA VAL A 395 37.04 46.96 -25.96
C VAL A 395 36.38 48.33 -25.99
N HIS A 396 35.74 48.74 -24.89
CA HIS A 396 35.09 50.04 -24.78
C HIS A 396 36.10 51.21 -24.88
N ASP A 397 37.26 51.12 -24.22
CA ASP A 397 38.37 52.07 -24.37
C ASP A 397 38.84 52.18 -25.83
N LEU A 398 38.98 51.05 -26.53
CA LEU A 398 39.38 51.01 -27.94
C LEU A 398 38.30 51.57 -28.87
N GLU A 399 37.01 51.36 -28.57
CA GLU A 399 35.89 51.99 -29.28
C GLU A 399 35.84 53.50 -29.07
N GLN A 400 36.08 53.99 -27.84
CA GLN A 400 36.20 55.42 -27.55
C GLN A 400 37.38 56.06 -28.29
N LEU A 401 38.53 55.38 -28.36
CA LEU A 401 39.68 55.85 -29.14
C LEU A 401 39.38 55.85 -30.64
N SER A 402 38.79 54.76 -31.17
CA SER A 402 38.43 54.63 -32.59
C SER A 402 37.41 55.68 -33.04
N THR A 403 36.35 55.91 -32.27
CA THR A 403 35.35 56.96 -32.56
C THR A 403 35.93 58.37 -32.49
N LYS A 404 36.84 58.64 -31.54
CA LYS A 404 37.58 59.90 -31.45
C LYS A 404 38.53 60.13 -32.63
N ASP A 405 39.18 59.08 -33.13
CA ASP A 405 40.04 59.16 -34.31
C ASP A 405 39.23 59.28 -35.62
N MET A 406 38.10 58.58 -35.75
CA MET A 406 37.15 58.81 -36.84
C MET A 406 36.63 60.25 -36.87
N TYR A 407 36.32 60.83 -35.70
CA TYR A 407 35.88 62.24 -35.61
C TYR A 407 36.98 63.21 -36.06
N GLN A 408 38.24 62.98 -35.65
CA GLN A 408 39.39 63.75 -36.13
C GLN A 408 39.60 63.60 -37.64
N GLN A 409 39.51 62.37 -38.17
CA GLN A 409 39.61 62.10 -39.61
C GLN A 409 38.49 62.79 -40.40
N SER A 410 37.25 62.82 -39.89
CA SER A 410 36.16 63.57 -40.54
C SER A 410 36.45 65.06 -40.58
N GLN A 411 36.90 65.67 -39.47
CA GLN A 411 37.28 67.09 -39.47
C GLN A 411 38.41 67.41 -40.46
N LEU A 412 39.39 66.51 -40.61
CA LEU A 412 40.45 66.65 -41.61
C LEU A 412 39.92 66.48 -43.04
N ALA A 413 39.04 65.52 -43.28
CA ALA A 413 38.40 65.31 -44.58
C ALA A 413 37.54 66.52 -45.00
N ASP A 414 36.78 67.10 -44.08
CA ASP A 414 35.97 68.30 -44.35
C ASP A 414 36.83 69.55 -44.60
N ARG A 415 37.93 69.72 -43.86
CA ARG A 415 38.95 70.75 -44.18
C ARG A 415 39.54 70.54 -45.58
N MET A 416 39.89 69.30 -45.95
CA MET A 416 40.38 69.00 -47.31
C MET A 416 39.33 69.29 -48.39
N ARG A 417 38.05 68.94 -48.16
CA ARG A 417 36.93 69.29 -49.06
C ARG A 417 36.80 70.79 -49.25
N HIS A 418 36.90 71.57 -48.16
CA HIS A 418 36.86 73.03 -48.22
C HIS A 418 38.03 73.61 -49.04
N TYR A 419 39.27 73.12 -48.83
CA TYR A 419 40.41 73.56 -49.63
C TYR A 419 40.30 73.13 -51.11
N GLN A 420 39.81 71.92 -51.40
CA GLN A 420 39.56 71.46 -52.77
C GLN A 420 38.52 72.35 -53.49
N ALA A 421 37.40 72.67 -52.83
CA ALA A 421 36.40 73.59 -53.37
C ALA A 421 36.95 75.02 -53.56
N GLN A 422 37.83 75.47 -52.66
CA GLN A 422 38.51 76.76 -52.79
C GLN A 422 39.47 76.78 -54.00
N CYS A 423 40.25 75.71 -54.20
CA CYS A 423 41.11 75.55 -55.38
C CYS A 423 40.30 75.57 -56.67
N GLN A 424 39.22 74.78 -56.75
CA GLN A 424 38.29 74.76 -57.89
C GLN A 424 37.70 76.15 -58.18
N LEU A 425 37.31 76.91 -57.16
CA LEU A 425 36.84 78.28 -57.34
C LEU A 425 37.94 79.20 -57.88
N THR A 426 39.19 79.09 -57.41
CA THR A 426 40.30 79.87 -57.97
C THR A 426 40.68 79.45 -59.39
N GLU A 427 40.54 78.18 -59.75
CA GLU A 427 40.71 77.69 -61.13
C GLU A 427 39.63 78.26 -62.05
N ILE A 428 38.36 78.25 -61.63
CA ILE A 428 37.24 78.85 -62.37
C ILE A 428 37.49 80.35 -62.56
N LEU A 429 37.87 81.08 -61.51
CA LEU A 429 38.16 82.52 -61.61
C LEU A 429 39.38 82.82 -62.51
N GLN A 430 40.39 81.95 -62.56
CA GLN A 430 41.49 82.06 -63.53
C GLN A 430 41.04 81.74 -64.97
N GLN A 431 40.14 80.78 -65.16
CA GLN A 431 39.53 80.49 -66.47
C GLN A 431 38.64 81.65 -66.95
N GLU A 432 37.84 82.24 -66.08
CA GLU A 432 37.04 83.44 -66.40
C GLU A 432 37.94 84.65 -66.69
N LEU A 433 39.00 84.87 -65.92
CA LEU A 433 39.97 85.94 -66.15
C LEU A 433 40.70 85.77 -67.49
N THR A 434 41.16 84.56 -67.82
CA THR A 434 41.84 84.28 -69.09
C THR A 434 40.88 84.32 -70.28
N GLN A 435 39.62 83.88 -70.12
CA GLN A 435 38.56 84.09 -71.11
C GLN A 435 38.25 85.57 -71.30
N ALA A 436 38.20 86.38 -70.23
CA ALA A 436 37.99 87.82 -70.32
C ALA A 436 39.16 88.51 -71.01
N GLN A 437 40.41 88.14 -70.69
CA GLN A 437 41.62 88.61 -71.37
C GLN A 437 41.62 88.21 -72.85
N ALA A 438 41.21 86.99 -73.20
CA ALA A 438 41.08 86.53 -74.58
C ALA A 438 39.95 87.24 -75.34
N ARG A 439 38.82 87.54 -74.69
CA ARG A 439 37.76 88.38 -75.26
C ARG A 439 38.24 89.83 -75.46
N ILE A 440 39.01 90.38 -74.53
CA ILE A 440 39.60 91.73 -74.65
C ILE A 440 40.63 91.75 -75.78
N SER A 441 41.54 90.77 -75.88
CA SER A 441 42.51 90.72 -76.98
C SER A 441 41.83 90.50 -78.33
N ALA A 442 40.81 89.64 -78.42
CA ALA A 442 39.97 89.48 -79.60
C ALA A 442 39.18 90.75 -79.95
N LEU A 443 38.68 91.51 -78.97
CA LEU A 443 38.05 92.81 -79.21
C LEU A 443 39.06 93.90 -79.59
N VAL A 444 40.33 93.79 -79.18
CA VAL A 444 41.42 94.69 -79.60
C VAL A 444 41.89 94.37 -81.02
N THR A 445 42.05 93.09 -81.38
CA THR A 445 42.32 92.70 -82.77
C THR A 445 41.13 93.08 -83.66
N GLN A 446 39.89 92.74 -83.27
CA GLN A 446 38.67 93.20 -83.96
C GLN A 446 38.55 94.72 -84.01
N ASN A 447 39.02 95.51 -83.03
CA ASN A 447 39.08 96.96 -83.18
C ASN A 447 40.15 97.41 -84.19
N SER A 448 41.29 96.71 -84.27
CA SER A 448 42.31 96.97 -85.29
C SER A 448 41.86 96.55 -86.69
N ASP A 449 41.09 95.46 -86.78
CA ASP A 449 40.61 94.87 -88.02
C ASP A 449 39.29 95.51 -88.48
N LEU A 450 38.48 96.06 -87.58
CA LEU A 450 37.40 96.99 -87.92
C LEU A 450 37.94 98.37 -88.30
N ARG A 451 39.10 98.80 -87.81
CA ARG A 451 39.77 100.02 -88.34
C ARG A 451 40.29 99.81 -89.76
N LYS A 452 40.76 98.60 -90.11
CA LYS A 452 41.06 98.21 -91.50
C LYS A 452 39.77 98.05 -92.32
N ALA A 453 38.81 97.28 -91.83
CA ALA A 453 37.56 96.99 -92.52
C ALA A 453 36.60 98.18 -92.60
N LEU A 454 36.74 99.25 -91.81
CA LEU A 454 36.04 100.52 -92.06
C LEU A 454 36.71 101.35 -93.16
N ALA A 455 37.98 101.10 -93.48
CA ALA A 455 38.62 101.63 -94.69
C ALA A 455 38.31 100.78 -95.93
N GLU A 456 38.21 99.46 -95.78
CA GLU A 456 38.00 98.51 -96.90
C GLU A 456 36.51 98.25 -97.21
N ARG A 457 35.63 98.14 -96.20
CA ARG A 457 34.17 97.94 -96.36
C ARG A 457 33.40 99.25 -96.58
N ALA A 458 34.12 100.32 -96.94
CA ALA A 458 33.57 101.35 -97.82
C ALA A 458 33.17 100.78 -99.21
N GLN A 459 33.66 99.57 -99.56
CA GLN A 459 33.24 98.81 -100.74
C GLN A 459 32.41 97.56 -100.37
N MET A 460 31.08 97.72 -100.47
CA MET A 460 30.06 96.73 -100.87
C MET A 460 29.82 95.43 -100.05
N ALA A 461 28.75 95.48 -99.23
CA ALA A 461 27.51 94.66 -99.28
C ALA A 461 27.53 93.20 -99.91
N VAL A 462 27.11 92.14 -99.18
CA VAL A 462 25.74 91.48 -99.14
C VAL A 462 25.58 90.31 -100.15
N ASP A 463 24.87 89.16 -99.98
CA ASP A 463 24.55 88.13 -98.94
C ASP A 463 24.01 86.87 -99.73
N VAL A 464 23.19 85.84 -99.36
CA VAL A 464 22.36 85.39 -98.20
C VAL A 464 21.93 83.88 -98.36
N ASN A 465 21.47 83.19 -97.29
CA ASN A 465 20.71 81.89 -97.27
C ASN A 465 21.39 80.58 -97.80
N GLU A 466 20.86 79.33 -97.69
CA GLU A 466 19.64 78.67 -97.09
C GLU A 466 20.06 77.63 -95.99
N LYS A 467 19.27 76.84 -95.22
CA LYS A 467 17.87 76.26 -95.20
C LYS A 467 17.64 75.05 -96.13
N ASP A 468 16.76 74.05 -95.85
CA ASP A 468 16.01 73.59 -94.66
C ASP A 468 15.86 72.04 -94.72
N SER A 469 15.79 71.30 -93.59
CA SER A 469 15.33 69.88 -93.58
C SER A 469 14.84 69.34 -92.21
N GLY A 470 13.95 70.08 -91.54
CA GLY A 470 13.51 69.78 -90.16
C GLY A 470 12.38 68.76 -89.98
N LYS A 471 12.15 67.81 -90.91
CA LYS A 471 10.97 66.90 -90.89
C LYS A 471 11.26 65.40 -91.02
N VAL A 472 12.53 65.00 -91.02
CA VAL A 472 12.93 63.57 -91.04
C VAL A 472 13.21 63.03 -89.62
N HIS A 473 13.62 63.91 -88.70
CA HIS A 473 14.20 63.51 -87.41
C HIS A 473 13.22 62.80 -86.45
N ASP A 474 11.97 63.26 -86.39
CA ASP A 474 11.02 62.78 -85.37
C ASP A 474 10.54 61.35 -85.64
N LEU A 475 10.34 60.99 -86.92
CA LEU A 475 9.93 59.65 -87.32
C LEU A 475 11.06 58.62 -87.11
N VAL A 476 12.32 59.04 -87.34
CA VAL A 476 13.52 58.26 -87.01
C VAL A 476 13.63 58.04 -85.50
N GLY A 477 13.33 59.06 -84.69
CA GLY A 477 13.32 58.96 -83.22
C GLY A 477 12.35 57.88 -82.70
N SER A 478 11.10 57.89 -83.15
CA SER A 478 10.10 56.90 -82.70
C SER A 478 10.43 55.47 -83.15
N LEU A 479 10.94 55.28 -84.37
CA LEU A 479 11.34 53.96 -84.86
C LEU A 479 12.59 53.45 -84.13
N SER A 480 13.57 54.32 -83.88
CA SER A 480 14.79 53.95 -83.15
C SER A 480 14.51 53.50 -81.72
N ALA A 481 13.63 54.20 -81.00
CA ALA A 481 13.22 53.80 -79.65
C ALA A 481 12.50 52.44 -79.63
N SER A 482 11.61 52.19 -80.60
CA SER A 482 10.89 50.92 -80.69
C SER A 482 11.80 49.74 -81.07
N VAL A 483 12.84 49.97 -81.87
CA VAL A 483 13.87 48.97 -82.16
C VAL A 483 14.69 48.66 -80.89
N GLN A 484 15.19 49.69 -80.20
CA GLN A 484 16.00 49.50 -78.99
C GLN A 484 15.27 48.68 -77.90
N GLN A 485 13.96 48.86 -77.74
CA GLN A 485 13.20 48.06 -76.79
C GLN A 485 13.10 46.58 -77.20
N LEU A 486 12.85 46.29 -78.49
CA LEU A 486 12.85 44.91 -78.99
C LEU A 486 14.23 44.24 -78.93
N GLU A 487 15.32 45.01 -79.03
CA GLU A 487 16.68 44.52 -78.82
C GLU A 487 16.97 44.18 -77.36
N LEU A 488 16.47 44.99 -76.42
CA LEU A 488 16.57 44.69 -74.97
C LEU A 488 15.77 43.43 -74.60
N GLU A 489 14.54 43.29 -75.11
CA GLU A 489 13.69 42.11 -74.89
C GLU A 489 14.32 40.83 -75.51
N ARG A 490 14.88 40.93 -76.73
CA ARG A 490 15.70 39.87 -77.35
C ARG A 490 16.85 39.45 -76.45
N ASP A 491 17.67 40.41 -75.99
CA ASP A 491 18.88 40.10 -75.23
C ASP A 491 18.56 39.54 -73.83
N GLN A 492 17.42 39.92 -73.25
CA GLN A 492 16.94 39.36 -71.99
C GLN A 492 16.51 37.89 -72.16
N LEU A 493 15.79 37.55 -73.25
CA LEU A 493 15.43 36.18 -73.60
C LEU A 493 16.64 35.32 -73.96
N VAL A 494 17.65 35.86 -74.65
CA VAL A 494 18.89 35.14 -74.98
C VAL A 494 19.65 34.76 -73.70
N ARG A 495 19.81 35.67 -72.75
CA ARG A 495 20.46 35.37 -71.46
C ARG A 495 19.73 34.26 -70.69
N GLN A 496 18.39 34.32 -70.63
CA GLN A 496 17.58 33.26 -70.01
C GLN A 496 17.77 31.90 -70.72
N LEU A 497 17.87 31.89 -72.05
CA LEU A 497 18.12 30.67 -72.81
C LEU A 497 19.52 30.09 -72.54
N ASP A 498 20.54 30.95 -72.37
CA ASP A 498 21.91 30.52 -72.08
C ASP A 498 22.09 30.07 -70.62
N GLU A 499 21.40 30.69 -69.66
CA GLU A 499 21.26 30.19 -68.29
C GLU A 499 20.60 28.81 -68.25
N GLN A 500 19.52 28.60 -69.02
CA GLN A 500 18.85 27.30 -69.18
C GLN A 500 19.78 26.25 -69.81
N LYS A 501 20.61 26.62 -70.80
CA LYS A 501 21.64 25.72 -71.36
C LYS A 501 22.68 25.32 -70.32
N GLY A 502 23.21 26.28 -69.55
CA GLY A 502 24.20 26.01 -68.50
C GLY A 502 23.66 25.11 -67.38
N GLN A 503 22.39 25.28 -67.00
CA GLN A 503 21.69 24.37 -66.07
C GLN A 503 21.53 22.97 -66.66
N ARG A 504 21.13 22.86 -67.95
CA ARG A 504 21.03 21.58 -68.64
C ARG A 504 22.39 20.88 -68.79
N GLU A 505 23.45 21.62 -69.06
CA GLU A 505 24.81 21.10 -69.25
C GLU A 505 25.44 20.64 -67.93
N THR A 506 25.24 21.37 -66.82
CA THR A 506 25.66 20.89 -65.50
C THR A 506 24.90 19.63 -65.06
N LEU A 507 23.58 19.55 -65.32
CA LEU A 507 22.79 18.33 -65.10
C LEU A 507 23.23 17.17 -66.01
N GLN A 508 23.61 17.43 -67.26
CA GLN A 508 24.17 16.41 -68.15
C GLN A 508 25.55 15.93 -67.68
N HIS A 509 26.41 16.81 -67.18
CA HIS A 509 27.69 16.40 -66.57
C HIS A 509 27.48 15.53 -65.32
N GLN A 510 26.57 15.92 -64.41
CA GLN A 510 26.24 15.10 -63.23
C GLN A 510 25.68 13.72 -63.60
N LEU A 511 24.82 13.63 -64.63
CA LEU A 511 24.33 12.35 -65.16
C LEU A 511 25.42 11.50 -65.82
N ILE A 512 26.47 12.13 -66.38
CA ILE A 512 27.63 11.43 -66.95
C ILE A 512 28.56 10.95 -65.84
N GLU A 513 28.83 11.74 -64.80
CA GLU A 513 29.61 11.31 -63.62
C GLU A 513 28.92 10.13 -62.90
N LEU A 514 27.60 10.22 -62.69
CA LEU A 514 26.83 9.12 -62.08
C LEU A 514 26.93 7.83 -62.91
N LYS A 515 26.75 7.91 -64.24
CA LYS A 515 26.92 6.74 -65.11
C LYS A 515 28.35 6.22 -65.15
N GLN A 516 29.35 7.09 -65.14
CA GLN A 516 30.75 6.67 -65.08
C GLN A 516 31.08 5.98 -63.74
N SER A 517 30.41 6.37 -62.63
CA SER A 517 30.51 5.65 -61.36
C SER A 517 29.80 4.27 -61.40
N GLU A 518 28.65 4.18 -62.07
CA GLU A 518 27.87 2.94 -62.25
C GLU A 518 28.60 1.93 -63.15
N ASP A 519 29.11 2.38 -64.32
CA ASP A 519 29.94 1.57 -65.23
C ASP A 519 31.26 1.14 -64.57
N SER A 520 31.87 2.00 -63.73
CA SER A 520 33.09 1.66 -62.99
C SER A 520 32.87 0.56 -61.95
N LEU A 521 31.71 0.57 -61.27
CA LEU A 521 31.34 -0.48 -60.32
C LEU A 521 31.04 -1.80 -61.04
N LEU A 522 30.30 -1.77 -62.15
CA LEU A 522 29.94 -2.96 -62.93
C LEU A 522 31.13 -3.60 -63.66
N SER A 523 32.14 -2.81 -64.06
CA SER A 523 33.36 -3.35 -64.67
C SER A 523 34.31 -4.02 -63.66
N GLN A 524 34.09 -3.87 -62.35
CA GLN A 524 35.03 -4.30 -61.31
C GLN A 524 34.74 -5.69 -60.71
N GLU A 525 33.71 -6.41 -61.19
CA GLU A 525 33.46 -7.81 -60.81
C GLU A 525 34.31 -8.85 -61.58
N SER A 526 35.12 -8.43 -62.56
CA SER A 526 35.87 -9.33 -63.46
C SER A 526 37.41 -9.22 -63.40
N GLU A 527 37.96 -8.45 -62.45
CA GLU A 527 39.41 -8.45 -62.16
C GLU A 527 39.74 -9.22 -60.88
N GLU A 528 40.84 -9.97 -60.87
CA GLU A 528 41.29 -10.71 -59.69
C GLU A 528 41.62 -9.73 -58.54
N VAL A 529 40.92 -9.86 -57.41
CA VAL A 529 41.05 -8.94 -56.27
C VAL A 529 42.49 -8.92 -55.77
N SER A 530 43.19 -7.82 -56.04
CA SER A 530 44.57 -7.60 -55.62
C SER A 530 44.76 -7.87 -54.13
N ARG A 531 45.90 -8.47 -53.79
CA ARG A 531 46.29 -8.76 -52.40
C ARG A 531 46.27 -7.51 -51.51
N GLU A 532 46.45 -6.32 -52.09
CA GLU A 532 46.33 -5.05 -51.38
C GLU A 532 44.89 -4.58 -51.14
N SER A 533 43.96 -4.78 -52.09
CA SER A 533 42.54 -4.44 -51.87
C SER A 533 41.89 -5.40 -50.89
N TYR A 534 42.24 -6.69 -50.93
CA TYR A 534 41.86 -7.65 -49.89
C TYR A 534 42.42 -7.26 -48.50
N ALA A 535 43.67 -6.79 -48.43
CA ALA A 535 44.25 -6.31 -47.17
C ALA A 535 43.56 -5.06 -46.62
N LYS A 536 43.22 -4.09 -47.50
CA LYS A 536 42.45 -2.88 -47.13
C LYS A 536 41.05 -3.23 -46.65
N LEU A 537 40.35 -4.13 -47.35
CA LEU A 537 39.02 -4.61 -46.94
C LEU A 537 39.09 -5.33 -45.58
N ARG A 538 40.10 -6.17 -45.36
CA ARG A 538 40.30 -6.86 -44.07
C ARG A 538 40.56 -5.88 -42.93
N ALA A 539 41.36 -4.84 -43.16
CA ALA A 539 41.59 -3.79 -42.15
C ALA A 539 40.30 -3.01 -41.82
N ALA A 540 39.50 -2.66 -42.85
CA ALA A 540 38.21 -2.00 -42.65
C ALA A 540 37.20 -2.90 -41.90
N MET A 541 37.21 -4.22 -42.17
CA MET A 541 36.41 -5.18 -41.38
C MET A 541 36.88 -5.28 -39.94
N GLN A 542 38.19 -5.27 -39.66
CA GLN A 542 38.72 -5.28 -38.29
C GLN A 542 38.36 -4.00 -37.53
N GLU A 543 38.45 -2.83 -38.16
CA GLU A 543 38.00 -1.57 -37.55
C GLU A 543 36.49 -1.57 -37.29
N LEU A 544 35.70 -2.17 -38.20
CA LEU A 544 34.26 -2.34 -38.01
C LEU A 544 33.93 -3.30 -36.86
N GLU A 545 34.66 -4.43 -36.74
CA GLU A 545 34.55 -5.36 -35.60
C GLU A 545 34.91 -4.70 -34.26
N GLU A 546 35.97 -3.88 -34.23
CA GLU A 546 36.36 -3.15 -33.02
C GLU A 546 35.33 -2.08 -32.64
N ARG A 547 34.81 -1.33 -33.62
CA ARG A 547 33.71 -0.37 -33.41
C ARG A 547 32.44 -1.06 -32.90
N PHE A 548 32.04 -2.20 -33.48
CA PHE A 548 30.91 -3.00 -32.99
C PHE A 548 31.16 -3.56 -31.58
N ARG A 549 32.37 -4.02 -31.27
CA ARG A 549 32.71 -4.50 -29.92
C ARG A 549 32.64 -3.36 -28.89
N ALA A 550 33.09 -2.15 -29.26
CA ALA A 550 32.99 -0.97 -28.42
C ALA A 550 31.53 -0.53 -28.19
N THR A 551 30.69 -0.46 -29.22
CA THR A 551 29.27 -0.10 -29.05
C THR A 551 28.47 -1.19 -28.32
N MET A 552 28.77 -2.48 -28.51
CA MET A 552 28.17 -3.55 -27.72
C MET A 552 28.60 -3.51 -26.25
N GLY A 553 29.84 -3.10 -25.96
CA GLY A 553 30.28 -2.77 -24.60
C GLY A 553 29.47 -1.62 -23.99
N GLN A 554 29.36 -0.50 -24.70
CA GLN A 554 28.55 0.65 -24.27
C GLN A 554 27.07 0.29 -24.07
N ILE A 555 26.51 -0.60 -24.89
CA ILE A 555 25.13 -1.09 -24.74
C ILE A 555 24.98 -1.96 -23.47
N ALA A 556 26.00 -2.75 -23.12
CA ALA A 556 26.02 -3.49 -21.84
C ALA A 556 26.16 -2.52 -20.65
N ASP A 557 27.10 -1.58 -20.69
CA ASP A 557 27.29 -0.57 -19.63
C ASP A 557 26.00 0.25 -19.39
N LEU A 558 25.32 0.67 -20.47
CA LEU A 558 24.04 1.38 -20.40
C LEU A 558 22.87 0.49 -19.95
N SER A 559 22.90 -0.81 -20.26
CA SER A 559 21.92 -1.79 -19.75
C SER A 559 22.07 -1.99 -18.24
N ASP A 560 23.30 -2.06 -17.74
CA ASP A 560 23.57 -2.26 -16.32
C ASP A 560 23.29 -0.98 -15.52
N GLN A 561 23.64 0.20 -16.05
CA GLN A 561 23.20 1.48 -15.50
C GLN A 561 21.67 1.61 -15.48
N LYS A 562 20.98 1.16 -16.54
CA LYS A 562 19.51 1.13 -16.58
C LYS A 562 18.94 0.23 -15.47
N GLN A 563 19.48 -0.97 -15.28
CA GLN A 563 19.04 -1.88 -14.20
C GLN A 563 19.27 -1.27 -12.81
N GLN A 564 20.42 -0.62 -12.58
CA GLN A 564 20.70 0.11 -11.35
C GLN A 564 19.68 1.23 -11.10
N LEU A 565 19.31 1.99 -12.13
CA LEU A 565 18.27 3.03 -12.03
C LEU A 565 16.87 2.44 -11.81
N GLU A 566 16.53 1.31 -12.43
CA GLU A 566 15.25 0.61 -12.20
C GLU A 566 15.15 0.08 -10.76
N HIS A 567 16.25 -0.44 -10.19
CA HIS A 567 16.34 -0.80 -8.77
C HIS A 567 16.20 0.42 -7.85
N LEU A 568 16.90 1.53 -8.13
CA LEU A 568 16.80 2.76 -7.35
C LEU A 568 15.37 3.36 -7.38
N VAL A 569 14.72 3.37 -8.54
CA VAL A 569 13.31 3.79 -8.66
C VAL A 569 12.39 2.89 -7.84
N THR A 570 12.63 1.57 -7.83
CA THR A 570 11.86 0.62 -7.02
C THR A 570 12.04 0.87 -5.51
N GLN A 571 13.27 1.18 -5.07
CA GLN A 571 13.54 1.56 -3.69
C GLN A 571 12.84 2.87 -3.31
N LEU A 572 12.98 3.92 -4.13
CA LEU A 572 12.36 5.23 -3.90
C LEU A 572 10.82 5.16 -3.89
N GLN A 573 10.22 4.23 -4.64
CA GLN A 573 8.79 3.92 -4.55
C GLN A 573 8.43 3.35 -3.18
N GLY A 574 9.15 2.32 -2.71
CA GLY A 574 8.93 1.77 -1.35
C GLY A 574 9.13 2.79 -0.23
N GLU A 575 10.15 3.65 -0.34
CA GLU A 575 10.34 4.78 0.58
C GLU A 575 9.15 5.76 0.54
N THR A 576 8.66 6.10 -0.66
CA THR A 576 7.48 6.97 -0.86
C THR A 576 6.21 6.35 -0.25
N ASP A 577 6.00 5.05 -0.39
CA ASP A 577 4.86 4.32 0.18
C ASP A 577 4.93 4.35 1.72
N THR A 578 6.09 4.10 2.33
CA THR A 578 6.24 4.22 3.80
C THR A 578 6.02 5.65 4.30
N ILE A 579 6.41 6.67 3.53
CA ILE A 579 6.11 8.08 3.85
C ILE A 579 4.59 8.33 3.78
N ALA A 580 3.88 7.74 2.83
CA ALA A 580 2.42 7.83 2.75
C ALA A 580 1.73 7.19 3.97
N ASP A 581 2.22 6.02 4.43
CA ASP A 581 1.74 5.39 5.67
C ASP A 581 2.00 6.27 6.90
N TYR A 582 3.18 6.87 7.04
CA TYR A 582 3.45 7.83 8.12
C TYR A 582 2.52 9.04 8.08
N ILE A 583 2.21 9.56 6.89
CA ILE A 583 1.24 10.66 6.71
C ILE A 583 -0.17 10.20 7.12
N ALA A 584 -0.60 8.99 6.74
CA ALA A 584 -1.89 8.43 7.13
C ALA A 584 -2.01 8.25 8.66
N LEU A 585 -1.00 7.63 9.28
CA LEU A 585 -0.91 7.46 10.74
C LEU A 585 -0.95 8.80 11.47
N TYR A 586 -0.21 9.81 10.99
CA TYR A 586 -0.21 11.16 11.56
C TYR A 586 -1.58 11.85 11.40
N GLN A 587 -2.25 11.69 10.25
CA GLN A 587 -3.61 12.22 10.05
C GLN A 587 -4.62 11.58 11.01
N VAL A 588 -4.56 10.25 11.21
CA VAL A 588 -5.40 9.51 12.17
C VAL A 588 -5.13 9.97 13.60
N GLN A 589 -3.86 10.04 14.02
CA GLN A 589 -3.46 10.52 15.35
C GLN A 589 -3.93 11.96 15.60
N ARG A 590 -3.75 12.85 14.62
CA ARG A 590 -4.25 14.23 14.66
C ARG A 590 -5.78 14.32 14.60
N GLY A 591 -6.46 13.32 14.05
CA GLY A 591 -7.91 13.14 14.15
C GLY A 591 -8.36 12.80 15.57
N ILE A 592 -7.74 11.79 16.19
CA ILE A 592 -8.00 11.37 17.58
C ILE A 592 -7.76 12.52 18.56
N MET A 593 -6.66 13.27 18.40
CA MET A 593 -6.37 14.44 19.25
C MET A 593 -7.39 15.57 19.08
N ARG A 594 -7.90 15.82 17.87
CA ARG A 594 -9.02 16.77 17.65
C ARG A 594 -10.31 16.30 18.30
N LYS A 595 -10.64 14.99 18.22
CA LYS A 595 -11.83 14.43 18.88
C LYS A 595 -11.73 14.58 20.41
N ARG A 596 -10.58 14.25 21.01
CA ARG A 596 -10.30 14.43 22.45
C ARG A 596 -10.26 15.90 22.90
N ALA A 597 -9.98 16.83 22.00
CA ALA A 597 -10.09 18.27 22.29
C ALA A 597 -11.56 18.68 22.32
N ALA A 598 -12.32 18.36 21.27
CA ALA A 598 -13.77 18.63 21.22
C ALA A 598 -14.52 18.00 22.42
N GLU A 599 -14.25 16.74 22.75
CA GLU A 599 -14.84 16.07 23.93
C GLU A 599 -14.55 16.79 25.27
N LYS A 600 -13.41 17.48 25.37
CA LYS A 600 -13.07 18.32 26.54
C LYS A 600 -13.73 19.68 26.47
N ASP A 601 -13.77 20.31 25.31
CA ASP A 601 -14.40 21.62 25.11
C ASP A 601 -15.92 21.53 25.31
N ASP A 602 -16.55 20.44 24.88
CA ASP A 602 -17.96 20.09 25.14
C ASP A 602 -18.20 19.90 26.65
N TYR A 603 -17.33 19.15 27.35
CA TYR A 603 -17.43 18.94 28.79
C TYR A 603 -17.23 20.24 29.60
N ILE A 604 -16.27 21.08 29.21
CA ILE A 604 -16.07 22.42 29.79
C ILE A 604 -17.28 23.30 29.53
N SER A 605 -17.87 23.22 28.32
CA SER A 605 -19.08 23.95 27.96
C SER A 605 -20.31 23.49 28.73
N GLN A 606 -20.39 22.21 29.11
CA GLN A 606 -21.47 21.72 29.98
C GLN A 606 -21.27 22.19 31.42
N LEU A 607 -20.07 22.01 32.00
CA LEU A 607 -19.75 22.55 33.33
C LEU A 607 -19.95 24.07 33.44
N ALA A 608 -19.77 24.82 32.35
CA ALA A 608 -20.06 26.24 32.29
C ALA A 608 -21.56 26.53 32.45
N LYS A 609 -22.43 25.78 31.75
CA LYS A 609 -23.90 25.87 31.88
C LYS A 609 -24.35 25.43 33.27
N ASP A 610 -23.90 24.27 33.75
CA ASP A 610 -24.29 23.74 35.06
C ASP A 610 -23.94 24.74 36.19
N ARG A 611 -22.81 25.44 36.04
CA ARG A 611 -22.39 26.53 36.93
C ARG A 611 -23.23 27.81 36.79
N GLU A 612 -23.80 28.08 35.63
CA GLU A 612 -24.71 29.22 35.43
C GLU A 612 -26.12 28.92 35.93
N ASP A 613 -26.63 27.72 35.69
CA ASP A 613 -27.89 27.22 36.26
C ASP A 613 -27.83 27.18 37.79
N LEU A 614 -26.72 26.70 38.39
CA LEU A 614 -26.55 26.75 39.84
C LEU A 614 -26.45 28.17 40.40
N LYS A 615 -25.85 29.14 39.69
CA LYS A 615 -25.92 30.56 40.09
C LYS A 615 -27.35 31.08 40.05
N ALA A 616 -28.14 30.68 39.05
CA ALA A 616 -29.54 31.09 38.92
C ALA A 616 -30.38 30.52 40.07
N LYS A 617 -30.29 29.21 40.36
CA LYS A 617 -30.99 28.59 41.49
C LYS A 617 -30.56 29.19 42.84
N LEU A 618 -29.28 29.49 43.02
CA LEU A 618 -28.79 30.17 44.23
C LEU A 618 -29.29 31.61 44.36
N SER A 619 -29.43 32.36 43.25
CA SER A 619 -29.98 33.73 43.29
C SER A 619 -31.49 33.73 43.53
N GLU A 620 -32.22 32.77 42.96
CA GLU A 620 -33.65 32.55 43.26
C GLU A 620 -33.87 32.19 44.73
N LEU A 621 -33.09 31.24 45.26
CA LEU A 621 -33.10 30.87 46.67
C LEU A 621 -32.73 32.05 47.58
N GLN A 622 -31.77 32.89 47.19
CA GLN A 622 -31.46 34.13 47.92
C GLN A 622 -32.65 35.10 47.94
N CYS A 623 -33.35 35.29 46.81
CA CYS A 623 -34.56 36.11 46.72
C CYS A 623 -35.69 35.55 47.60
N LEU A 624 -35.94 34.24 47.59
CA LEU A 624 -36.94 33.60 48.44
C LEU A 624 -36.60 33.70 49.94
N ILE A 625 -35.33 33.60 50.31
CA ILE A 625 -34.90 33.79 51.71
C ILE A 625 -35.09 35.24 52.16
N VAL A 626 -34.78 36.24 51.32
CA VAL A 626 -35.07 37.65 51.62
C VAL A 626 -36.58 37.85 51.80
N ARG A 627 -37.38 37.31 50.88
CA ARG A 627 -38.84 37.36 50.93
C ARG A 627 -39.41 36.73 52.22
N LEU A 628 -38.96 35.54 52.61
CA LEU A 628 -39.39 34.87 53.84
C LEU A 628 -39.01 35.68 55.10
N LEU A 629 -37.85 36.36 55.08
CA LEU A 629 -37.46 37.25 56.17
C LEU A 629 -38.34 38.51 56.24
N GLU A 630 -38.75 39.07 55.10
CA GLU A 630 -39.68 40.20 55.02
C GLU A 630 -41.12 39.81 55.42
N GLU A 631 -41.60 38.63 55.01
CA GLU A 631 -42.89 38.04 55.39
C GLU A 631 -42.95 37.83 56.92
N ARG A 632 -41.93 37.18 57.49
CA ARG A 632 -41.80 37.00 58.95
C ARG A 632 -41.70 38.34 59.71
N GLN A 633 -41.01 39.34 59.16
CA GLN A 633 -40.88 40.65 59.79
C GLN A 633 -42.23 41.40 59.84
N GLN A 634 -43.08 41.21 58.84
CA GLN A 634 -44.44 41.79 58.82
C GLN A 634 -45.37 41.12 59.85
N GLN A 635 -45.24 39.81 60.08
CA GLN A 635 -46.06 39.10 61.07
C GLN A 635 -45.65 39.36 62.53
N HIS A 636 -44.36 39.66 62.79
CA HIS A 636 -43.83 39.84 64.15
C HIS A 636 -43.05 41.16 64.34
N PRO A 637 -43.72 42.33 64.34
CA PRO A 637 -43.08 43.63 64.51
C PRO A 637 -42.52 43.92 65.92
N ALA A 638 -42.57 42.95 66.85
CA ALA A 638 -42.33 43.14 68.28
C ALA A 638 -41.03 42.49 68.83
N GLN A 639 -40.20 41.85 68.00
CA GLN A 639 -38.91 41.27 68.44
C GLN A 639 -37.74 41.77 67.58
N SER A 640 -37.21 42.93 67.95
CA SER A 640 -35.95 43.46 67.42
C SER A 640 -34.75 42.68 67.98
N LEU A 641 -34.29 41.67 67.24
CA LEU A 641 -32.98 41.05 67.49
C LEU A 641 -31.84 41.98 67.00
N PRO A 642 -30.66 41.96 67.67
CA PRO A 642 -29.57 42.88 67.36
C PRO A 642 -28.91 42.59 66.01
N PRO A 643 -28.22 43.58 65.40
CA PRO A 643 -27.66 43.44 64.06
C PRO A 643 -26.49 42.45 64.03
N LEU A 644 -26.63 41.38 63.23
CA LEU A 644 -25.51 40.54 62.83
C LEU A 644 -24.58 41.32 61.86
N PRO A 645 -23.25 41.27 62.02
CA PRO A 645 -22.32 41.95 61.14
C PRO A 645 -22.27 41.23 59.77
N GLY A 646 -22.45 41.99 58.69
CA GLY A 646 -22.47 41.41 57.33
C GLY A 646 -23.22 42.20 56.26
N LYS A 647 -23.81 43.36 56.57
CA LYS A 647 -24.58 44.17 55.59
C LYS A 647 -23.68 45.02 54.67
N ALA A 648 -22.76 44.33 53.99
CA ALA A 648 -22.05 44.72 52.78
C ALA A 648 -21.74 43.39 52.06
N LEU A 649 -22.25 43.13 50.86
CA LEU A 649 -22.07 43.95 49.66
C LEU A 649 -23.37 44.22 48.87
N THR A 650 -23.50 45.47 48.41
CA THR A 650 -24.16 45.89 47.15
C THR A 650 -25.49 45.25 46.74
N LEU A 651 -26.59 45.63 47.40
CA LEU A 651 -27.93 45.65 46.78
C LEU A 651 -28.06 46.89 45.86
N ALA A 652 -27.16 47.00 44.87
CA ALA A 652 -26.94 48.23 44.10
C ALA A 652 -26.41 47.98 42.66
N SER A 653 -26.86 46.88 42.04
CA SER A 653 -26.66 46.53 40.62
C SER A 653 -27.80 45.60 40.18
N PHE A 654 -27.93 45.35 38.87
CA PHE A 654 -28.92 44.44 38.25
C PHE A 654 -30.40 44.92 38.24
N SER A 655 -30.62 46.24 38.31
CA SER A 655 -31.87 46.88 37.87
C SER A 655 -31.75 47.53 36.48
N SER A 656 -30.93 46.94 35.60
CA SER A 656 -30.77 47.32 34.19
C SER A 656 -30.30 46.13 33.35
N SER A 657 -30.55 46.18 32.04
CA SER A 657 -30.15 45.19 31.02
C SER A 657 -30.90 43.85 30.99
N MET A 658 -32.23 43.89 30.80
CA MET A 658 -32.94 42.88 29.99
C MET A 658 -33.98 43.55 29.09
N ALA A 659 -33.52 44.07 27.95
CA ALA A 659 -34.34 44.55 26.84
C ALA A 659 -33.69 44.05 25.55
N GLY A 660 -34.28 43.03 24.92
CA GLY A 660 -33.60 42.28 23.85
C GLY A 660 -34.38 41.09 23.31
N SER A 661 -35.64 41.30 22.92
CA SER A 661 -36.38 40.33 22.08
C SER A 661 -35.75 40.20 20.69
N PRO A 662 -35.90 39.04 20.04
CA PRO A 662 -36.61 39.02 18.76
C PRO A 662 -37.92 38.20 18.84
N ASP A 663 -38.60 38.03 17.69
CA ASP A 663 -40.06 37.92 17.62
C ASP A 663 -40.60 36.66 16.91
N ALA A 664 -41.88 36.38 17.17
CA ALA A 664 -42.88 35.63 16.39
C ALA A 664 -42.73 34.13 16.05
N GLY A 665 -43.74 33.35 16.47
CA GLY A 665 -44.26 32.15 15.80
C GLY A 665 -44.27 30.86 16.64
N ASP A 666 -45.34 30.06 16.72
CA ASP A 666 -46.75 30.26 16.34
C ASP A 666 -47.66 29.27 17.15
N SER A 667 -48.96 29.59 17.26
CA SER A 667 -50.09 28.69 17.58
C SER A 667 -49.99 27.69 18.76
N GLY A 668 -50.78 27.94 19.83
CA GLY A 668 -50.89 27.01 20.98
C GLY A 668 -52.02 27.33 21.98
N ARG A 669 -53.27 27.49 21.51
CA ARG A 669 -54.42 27.92 22.34
C ARG A 669 -54.94 26.79 23.26
N GLY A 670 -54.73 26.91 24.56
CA GLY A 670 -55.28 26.03 25.61
C GLY A 670 -56.11 26.81 26.64
N GLU A 671 -57.17 26.20 27.17
CA GLU A 671 -58.16 26.87 28.04
C GLU A 671 -57.86 26.69 29.54
N ALA A 672 -58.20 27.69 30.35
CA ALA A 672 -58.12 27.62 31.80
C ALA A 672 -59.48 27.25 32.42
N PRO A 673 -59.54 26.29 33.35
CA PRO A 673 -60.64 26.15 34.30
C PRO A 673 -60.28 26.79 35.65
N THR A 674 -61.08 27.78 36.09
CA THR A 674 -60.96 28.40 37.41
C THR A 674 -61.45 27.47 38.53
N THR A 675 -60.66 27.29 39.59
CA THR A 675 -61.08 26.66 40.85
C THR A 675 -61.07 27.68 41.99
N ASN A 676 -62.25 28.23 42.33
CA ASN A 676 -62.41 29.07 43.52
C ASN A 676 -62.33 28.22 44.80
N GLY A 677 -61.15 28.21 45.44
CA GLY A 677 -60.94 27.66 46.78
C GLY A 677 -60.76 28.78 47.81
N ASN A 678 -61.83 29.17 48.50
CA ASN A 678 -61.74 30.18 49.56
C ASN A 678 -61.42 29.54 50.91
N GLY A 679 -60.17 29.63 51.36
CA GLY A 679 -59.72 29.11 52.66
C GLY A 679 -58.25 29.43 52.89
N GLY A 680 -57.96 30.38 53.79
CA GLY A 680 -56.60 30.87 54.01
C GLY A 680 -55.71 29.90 54.80
N GLN A 681 -54.53 29.62 54.24
CA GLN A 681 -53.33 29.16 54.94
C GLN A 681 -52.18 30.14 54.62
N PRO A 682 -51.14 30.26 55.45
CA PRO A 682 -50.17 31.37 55.34
C PRO A 682 -49.21 31.22 54.16
N GLU A 683 -48.91 32.32 53.46
CA GLU A 683 -47.97 32.35 52.32
C GLU A 683 -46.56 31.89 52.71
N ASP A 684 -46.14 32.11 53.97
CA ASP A 684 -44.87 31.65 54.55
C ASP A 684 -44.60 30.16 54.33
N ASP A 685 -45.64 29.32 54.38
CA ASP A 685 -45.53 27.87 54.23
C ASP A 685 -45.26 27.49 52.76
N GLU A 686 -45.86 28.22 51.80
CA GLU A 686 -45.51 28.10 50.39
C GLU A 686 -44.10 28.61 50.09
N THR A 687 -43.68 29.77 50.64
CA THR A 687 -42.32 30.30 50.46
C THR A 687 -41.28 29.32 51.04
N ALA A 688 -41.55 28.74 52.22
CA ALA A 688 -40.70 27.73 52.83
C ALA A 688 -40.61 26.43 51.99
N GLN A 689 -41.74 25.93 51.49
CA GLN A 689 -41.78 24.73 50.64
C GLN A 689 -41.01 24.93 49.32
N LYS A 690 -41.10 26.11 48.70
CA LYS A 690 -40.33 26.46 47.49
C LYS A 690 -38.82 26.52 47.75
N ILE A 691 -38.39 27.06 48.91
CA ILE A 691 -36.98 27.03 49.33
C ILE A 691 -36.49 25.59 49.52
N MET A 692 -37.29 24.73 50.18
CA MET A 692 -36.92 23.33 50.38
C MET A 692 -36.82 22.56 49.04
N HIS A 693 -37.72 22.81 48.09
CA HIS A 693 -37.65 22.22 46.75
C HIS A 693 -36.38 22.63 46.00
N LEU A 694 -36.04 23.92 46.01
CA LEU A 694 -34.80 24.44 45.41
C LEU A 694 -33.54 23.89 46.08
N LEU A 695 -33.54 23.65 47.39
CA LEU A 695 -32.43 22.99 48.08
C LEU A 695 -32.26 21.55 47.60
N THR A 696 -33.34 20.75 47.53
CA THR A 696 -33.27 19.38 47.01
C THR A 696 -32.87 19.34 45.53
N GLU A 697 -33.28 20.32 44.71
CA GLU A 697 -32.84 20.47 43.32
C GLU A 697 -31.37 20.89 43.14
N ILE A 698 -30.78 21.56 44.14
CA ILE A 698 -29.35 21.90 44.16
C ILE A 698 -28.54 20.69 44.66
N GLU A 699 -29.04 20.00 45.68
CA GLU A 699 -28.44 18.77 46.24
C GLU A 699 -28.40 17.62 45.22
N THR A 700 -29.44 17.48 44.39
CA THR A 700 -29.51 16.49 43.31
C THR A 700 -28.87 16.95 41.98
N SER A 701 -28.25 18.13 41.94
CA SER A 701 -27.52 18.60 40.77
C SER A 701 -26.13 17.95 40.70
N GLY A 702 -25.79 17.33 39.57
CA GLY A 702 -24.59 16.50 39.36
C GLY A 702 -23.22 17.21 39.45
N VAL A 703 -23.18 18.45 39.94
CA VAL A 703 -21.96 19.16 40.35
C VAL A 703 -21.64 18.90 41.83
N VAL A 704 -22.64 18.54 42.64
CA VAL A 704 -22.50 18.22 44.07
C VAL A 704 -22.14 16.75 44.27
N GLU A 705 -22.87 15.84 43.62
CA GLU A 705 -22.57 14.41 43.61
C GLU A 705 -21.80 13.98 42.35
N GLY A 706 -20.48 13.92 42.46
CA GLY A 706 -19.64 13.17 41.53
C GLY A 706 -18.59 13.99 40.79
N SER A 707 -17.34 13.92 41.28
CA SER A 707 -16.17 14.20 40.45
C SER A 707 -15.56 12.90 39.93
N PRO A 708 -15.90 12.44 38.70
CA PRO A 708 -15.11 11.44 38.02
C PRO A 708 -13.83 12.10 37.52
N VAL A 709 -12.81 12.17 38.38
CA VAL A 709 -11.45 12.55 37.96
C VAL A 709 -11.00 11.53 36.91
N PRO A 710 -10.70 11.93 35.66
CA PRO A 710 -10.34 10.96 34.64
C PRO A 710 -9.01 10.28 34.99
N ASP A 711 -8.93 8.95 34.78
CA ASP A 711 -7.84 8.03 35.17
C ASP A 711 -6.44 8.30 34.56
N THR A 712 -6.21 9.49 34.01
CA THR A 712 -4.93 9.94 33.44
C THR A 712 -4.20 10.97 34.31
N PHE A 713 -4.71 11.32 35.50
CA PHE A 713 -4.03 12.23 36.43
C PHE A 713 -3.22 11.47 37.51
N HIS A 714 -2.04 10.98 37.16
CA HIS A 714 -1.11 10.41 38.15
C HIS A 714 -0.47 11.53 39.00
N PRO A 715 -0.64 11.52 40.34
CA PRO A 715 0.01 12.51 41.20
C PRO A 715 1.52 12.29 41.23
N CYS A 716 2.29 13.30 40.81
CA CYS A 716 3.75 13.25 40.89
C CYS A 716 4.19 13.20 42.38
N PRO A 717 5.02 12.22 42.80
CA PRO A 717 5.37 12.02 44.21
C PRO A 717 6.29 13.09 44.82
N VAL A 718 6.60 14.16 44.07
CA VAL A 718 7.57 15.21 44.46
C VAL A 718 6.91 16.56 44.72
N CYS A 719 5.66 16.79 44.30
CA CYS A 719 4.99 18.10 44.39
C CYS A 719 3.61 18.08 45.09
N SER A 720 3.51 17.30 46.17
CA SER A 720 2.35 17.33 47.08
C SER A 720 2.25 18.66 47.86
N GLY A 721 1.40 19.57 47.40
CA GLY A 721 0.71 20.53 48.28
C GLY A 721 1.51 21.69 48.87
N ARG A 722 2.36 22.36 48.09
CA ARG A 722 2.81 23.73 48.45
C ARG A 722 2.14 24.78 47.58
N LEU A 723 1.25 25.56 48.18
CA LEU A 723 0.78 26.82 47.62
C LEU A 723 1.97 27.78 47.51
N LEU A 724 2.33 28.15 46.27
CA LEU A 724 3.10 29.36 46.03
C LEU A 724 2.15 30.55 46.14
N THR A 725 2.14 31.19 47.31
CA THR A 725 1.59 32.54 47.46
C THR A 725 2.44 33.52 46.65
N VAL A 726 1.78 34.25 45.75
CA VAL A 726 2.29 35.48 45.14
C VAL A 726 1.90 36.66 46.02
#